data_AF-A0A963WJJ3-F1
#
_entry.id   AF-A0A963WJJ3-F1
#
_cell.length_a   1.000
_cell.length_b   1.000
_cell.length_c   1.000
_cell.angle_alpha   90.00
_cell.angle_beta   90.00
_cell.angle_gamma   90.00
#
_symmetry.space_group_name_H-M   'P 1'
#
loop_
_entity.id
_entity.type
_entity.pdbx_description
1 polymer ?
#
loop_
_entity_poly.entity_id
_entity_poly.type
_entity_poly.pdbx_seq_one_letter_code
_entity_poly.pdbx_strand_id
1 'polypeptide(L)'
;MFARDHFRLILLSATATGALTVSSAALAGATAACEESTGLECGNGSSTGSSSATAIGISASASSNNATAVGRGAAAGGVNSLAVGDAASSGGTDSVAIGPDSDATMTSGTALGQFSQATGLQSTSLGADTAAAGTDSLAAGFGSSASGNSAVALGETSSATQAGAIAIGGDAADSGTEGAQAIGAGSVALGADTYSFDVGSISIGERSSGYGLTAIAIGADGNDNGFAGDINGATAKSSNGIAIGTDAETAFFVDSAIAIGTDTSSDGNSAIAIGGDGSDGDTEGSKVVGDYGVAIGADAGVSAAGGMALGHMSSASGADSIALGTASDALMSGAIAIGGDGVAADNTDGAQANGLYAVAIGVDANASSDSAISLGYFATSSGAASAAIGSGASATMSQGVAVGNLTLASGVQATALGANTVAQGSGSIAIGGDGGDADDAGAIAYSDQSSAVGADATANGVGSSAFGAFANANSVAALAAGYGAQATNTRAVAVGNNADAQGVDAIAMGTFAHATKAGSVAIGGDAGDSDDDGAYANGTNSTALGADANALANGSTAVGSLASATGLRAIAIGSDGTDSDAMGKFGANAGNVDSIAIGTDALVTADNGVALGRTSKSTGTAGVAIGVNAQSGLVATAIGGVSNASGNASTAVGREASATQTNATAVGMLANAGGFEGTAVGKSSVASANGTTAVGRGANAGGYQSTSVGYAATAAQDN
;
A
#
# COMPACT_ATOMS: atom_id res chain seq x y z
N MET A 1 -32.32 -9.06 -91.27
CA MET A 1 -32.92 -10.07 -92.16
C MET A 1 -32.50 -9.75 -93.59
N PHE A 2 -31.60 -10.57 -94.16
CA PHE A 2 -31.13 -10.70 -95.56
C PHE A 2 -30.59 -9.45 -96.31
N ALA A 3 -29.66 -9.50 -97.26
CA ALA A 3 -28.54 -10.37 -97.65
C ALA A 3 -27.98 -9.81 -98.99
N ARG A 4 -26.65 -9.84 -99.13
CA ARG A 4 -25.88 -10.29 -100.32
C ARG A 4 -25.95 -9.54 -101.67
N ASP A 5 -24.75 -9.05 -102.03
CA ASP A 5 -23.91 -9.48 -103.15
C ASP A 5 -24.21 -9.10 -104.62
N HIS A 6 -23.20 -8.40 -105.17
CA HIS A 6 -22.46 -8.70 -106.42
C HIS A 6 -23.12 -8.43 -107.80
N PHE A 7 -22.49 -7.58 -108.65
CA PHE A 7 -21.43 -7.95 -109.63
C PHE A 7 -21.43 -7.10 -110.93
N ARG A 8 -20.20 -6.78 -111.39
CA ARG A 8 -19.66 -6.60 -112.78
C ARG A 8 -20.19 -5.45 -113.68
N LEU A 9 -19.35 -4.50 -114.09
CA LEU A 9 -18.28 -4.51 -115.13
C LEU A 9 -18.82 -4.54 -116.58
N ILE A 10 -18.50 -3.51 -117.39
CA ILE A 10 -18.02 -3.59 -118.80
C ILE A 10 -17.65 -2.17 -119.32
N LEU A 11 -16.48 -2.09 -119.96
CA LEU A 11 -15.87 -0.96 -120.69
C LEU A 11 -16.56 -0.69 -122.04
N LEU A 12 -16.51 0.54 -122.59
CA LEU A 12 -15.74 0.86 -123.83
C LEU A 12 -15.79 2.36 -124.28
N SER A 13 -14.59 2.87 -124.60
CA SER A 13 -14.16 3.72 -125.74
C SER A 13 -14.55 5.20 -125.95
N ALA A 14 -13.48 6.00 -126.09
CA ALA A 14 -13.15 6.97 -127.17
C ALA A 14 -13.40 8.50 -127.00
N THR A 15 -12.33 9.17 -126.55
CA THR A 15 -11.62 10.39 -127.06
C THR A 15 -12.35 11.60 -127.70
N ALA A 16 -12.31 12.70 -126.93
CA ALA A 16 -11.80 14.07 -127.22
C ALA A 16 -12.52 15.04 -128.18
N THR A 17 -13.13 16.10 -127.63
CA THR A 17 -12.69 17.54 -127.65
C THR A 17 -13.81 18.48 -127.16
N GLY A 18 -13.47 19.59 -126.48
CA GLY A 18 -14.37 20.76 -126.31
C GLY A 18 -14.77 21.12 -124.87
N ALA A 19 -14.77 22.42 -124.57
CA ALA A 19 -14.90 23.02 -123.23
C ALA A 19 -16.34 23.38 -122.80
N LEU A 20 -16.48 23.67 -121.49
CA LEU A 20 -17.52 24.44 -120.76
C LEU A 20 -18.68 23.67 -120.04
N THR A 21 -18.57 23.63 -118.70
CA THR A 21 -19.59 23.60 -117.60
C THR A 21 -20.88 22.76 -117.73
N VAL A 22 -21.20 21.89 -116.74
CA VAL A 22 -22.13 22.11 -115.58
C VAL A 22 -21.99 20.99 -114.51
N SER A 23 -22.21 21.38 -113.25
CA SER A 23 -22.81 20.67 -112.10
C SER A 23 -22.00 19.72 -111.21
N SER A 24 -21.99 20.13 -109.95
CA SER A 24 -21.70 19.47 -108.68
C SER A 24 -22.28 18.07 -108.43
N ALA A 25 -21.43 17.18 -107.89
CA ALA A 25 -21.70 16.23 -106.78
C ALA A 25 -20.33 15.63 -106.36
N ALA A 26 -19.70 16.08 -105.28
CA ALA A 26 -19.80 15.54 -103.91
C ALA A 26 -19.10 14.16 -103.70
N LEU A 27 -17.89 14.27 -103.10
CA LEU A 27 -17.26 13.43 -102.07
C LEU A 27 -16.91 11.95 -102.33
N ALA A 28 -15.60 11.66 -102.36
CA ALA A 28 -14.94 10.67 -101.49
C ALA A 28 -13.40 10.80 -101.53
N GLY A 29 -12.84 11.34 -100.43
CA GLY A 29 -11.52 11.01 -99.87
C GLY A 29 -10.26 11.17 -100.75
N ALA A 30 -9.65 12.36 -100.73
CA ALA A 30 -8.23 12.48 -101.03
C ALA A 30 -7.42 11.78 -99.91
N THR A 31 -6.80 10.64 -100.21
CA THR A 31 -5.66 10.15 -99.44
C THR A 31 -4.58 11.23 -99.52
N ALA A 32 -4.15 11.78 -98.38
CA ALA A 32 -3.07 12.76 -98.34
C ALA A 32 -1.84 12.23 -99.09
N ALA A 33 -1.31 12.99 -100.05
CA ALA A 33 -0.03 12.67 -100.66
C ALA A 33 1.07 12.87 -99.60
N CYS A 34 1.99 11.92 -99.51
CA CYS A 34 3.22 12.11 -98.75
C CYS A 34 4.25 12.73 -99.69
N GLU A 35 4.83 13.85 -99.29
CA GLU A 35 5.88 14.54 -100.03
C GLU A 35 7.20 14.38 -99.26
N GLU A 36 8.30 14.11 -99.95
CA GLU A 36 9.65 14.21 -99.38
C GLU A 36 10.23 15.57 -99.77
N SER A 37 10.07 16.58 -98.91
CA SER A 37 10.68 17.90 -99.12
C SER A 37 11.99 18.01 -98.35
N THR A 38 11.87 18.14 -97.04
CA THR A 38 12.97 18.16 -96.08
C THR A 38 12.77 17.11 -95.00
N GLY A 39 12.01 16.03 -95.23
CA GLY A 39 11.59 15.03 -94.25
C GLY A 39 10.31 14.33 -94.72
N LEU A 40 9.77 13.37 -93.96
CA LEU A 40 8.52 12.67 -94.32
C LEU A 40 7.31 13.53 -93.92
N GLU A 41 6.62 14.12 -94.89
CA GLU A 41 5.43 14.97 -94.69
C GLU A 41 4.19 14.33 -95.30
N CYS A 42 3.20 13.96 -94.49
CA CYS A 42 1.96 13.33 -94.96
C CYS A 42 0.74 14.05 -94.36
N GLY A 43 0.18 15.04 -95.06
CA GLY A 43 -1.00 15.77 -94.60
C GLY A 43 -1.11 17.18 -95.17
N ASN A 44 -2.31 17.75 -95.24
CA ASN A 44 -2.47 19.14 -95.67
C ASN A 44 -1.91 20.08 -94.59
N GLY A 45 -0.92 20.90 -94.95
CA GLY A 45 -0.30 21.86 -94.02
C GLY A 45 0.67 21.22 -93.02
N SER A 46 1.04 19.95 -93.16
CA SER A 46 2.13 19.37 -92.38
C SER A 46 3.48 19.97 -92.78
N SER A 47 4.43 20.04 -91.85
CA SER A 47 5.78 20.57 -92.12
C SER A 47 6.86 19.85 -91.32
N THR A 48 8.00 19.62 -91.95
CA THR A 48 9.24 19.17 -91.31
C THR A 48 10.30 20.27 -91.34
N GLY A 49 11.10 20.37 -90.27
CA GLY A 49 12.21 21.33 -90.19
C GLY A 49 13.58 20.73 -90.56
N SER A 50 13.68 19.42 -90.78
CA SER A 50 14.94 18.69 -90.98
C SER A 50 14.74 17.32 -91.64
N SER A 51 15.71 16.86 -92.45
CA SER A 51 15.63 15.64 -93.30
C SER A 51 15.29 14.36 -92.55
N SER A 52 15.57 14.31 -91.26
CA SER A 52 15.31 13.15 -90.39
C SER A 52 14.01 13.26 -89.59
N ALA A 53 13.21 14.30 -89.81
CA ALA A 53 11.94 14.52 -89.12
C ALA A 53 10.76 13.87 -89.87
N THR A 54 9.72 13.50 -89.13
CA THR A 54 8.48 12.88 -89.66
C THR A 54 7.27 13.66 -89.16
N ALA A 55 6.43 14.16 -90.07
CA ALA A 55 5.19 14.86 -89.77
C ALA A 55 4.01 14.22 -90.52
N ILE A 56 3.07 13.60 -89.81
CA ILE A 56 1.94 12.87 -90.38
C ILE A 56 0.63 13.39 -89.77
N GLY A 57 -0.23 14.04 -90.56
CA GLY A 57 -1.50 14.61 -90.13
C GLY A 57 -1.72 16.03 -90.66
N ILE A 58 -2.98 16.48 -90.67
CA ILE A 58 -3.32 17.86 -91.07
C ILE A 58 -2.67 18.82 -90.08
N SER A 59 -1.86 19.76 -90.56
CA SER A 59 -1.12 20.73 -89.74
C SER A 59 -0.15 20.13 -88.70
N ALA A 60 0.30 18.88 -88.88
CA ALA A 60 1.34 18.30 -88.04
C ALA A 60 2.70 18.97 -88.30
N SER A 61 3.44 19.36 -87.26
CA SER A 61 4.72 20.06 -87.37
C SER A 61 5.84 19.35 -86.61
N ALA A 62 6.84 18.84 -87.32
CA ALA A 62 8.06 18.29 -86.73
C ALA A 62 9.25 19.23 -87.05
N SER A 63 9.44 20.28 -86.25
CA SER A 63 10.26 21.43 -86.62
C SER A 63 11.77 21.29 -86.35
N SER A 64 12.19 20.23 -85.66
CA SER A 64 13.57 20.02 -85.22
C SER A 64 14.17 18.71 -85.74
N ASN A 65 15.49 18.52 -85.58
CA ASN A 65 16.19 17.30 -86.01
C ASN A 65 15.64 16.05 -85.30
N ASN A 66 15.41 14.97 -86.05
CA ASN A 66 14.87 13.68 -85.56
C ASN A 66 13.50 13.78 -84.85
N ALA A 67 12.77 14.88 -85.03
CA ALA A 67 11.45 15.06 -84.42
C ALA A 67 10.38 14.24 -85.15
N THR A 68 9.42 13.67 -84.43
CA THR A 68 8.30 12.90 -85.00
C THR A 68 6.97 13.43 -84.48
N ALA A 69 6.13 13.97 -85.37
CA ALA A 69 4.79 14.45 -85.08
C ALA A 69 3.74 13.64 -85.85
N VAL A 70 2.80 12.99 -85.16
CA VAL A 70 1.76 12.15 -85.77
C VAL A 70 0.39 12.47 -85.17
N GLY A 71 -0.48 13.12 -85.94
CA GLY A 71 -1.81 13.55 -85.52
C GLY A 71 -2.17 14.94 -86.09
N ARG A 72 -3.46 15.30 -86.09
CA ARG A 72 -3.89 16.62 -86.55
C ARG A 72 -3.38 17.68 -85.56
N GLY A 73 -2.58 18.63 -86.05
CA GLY A 73 -2.01 19.70 -85.22
C GLY A 73 -0.93 19.26 -84.23
N ALA A 74 -0.44 18.00 -84.29
CA ALA A 74 0.65 17.55 -83.43
C ALA A 74 1.93 18.36 -83.70
N ALA A 75 2.64 18.79 -82.66
CA ALA A 75 3.82 19.65 -82.75
C ALA A 75 5.02 19.04 -82.00
N ALA A 76 5.97 18.47 -82.73
CA ALA A 76 7.26 18.01 -82.21
C ALA A 76 8.31 19.11 -82.42
N GLY A 77 8.45 19.97 -81.41
CA GLY A 77 9.23 21.20 -81.44
C GLY A 77 10.72 21.03 -81.08
N GLY A 78 11.04 20.09 -80.19
CA GLY A 78 12.40 19.88 -79.70
C GLY A 78 13.23 18.90 -80.54
N VAL A 79 14.55 18.91 -80.38
CA VAL A 79 15.44 17.92 -81.03
C VAL A 79 15.15 16.53 -80.44
N ASN A 80 15.07 15.49 -81.28
CA ASN A 80 14.71 14.12 -80.90
C ASN A 80 13.33 13.97 -80.21
N SER A 81 12.42 14.92 -80.40
CA SER A 81 11.10 14.90 -79.76
C SER A 81 10.10 13.97 -80.47
N LEU A 82 9.12 13.46 -79.73
CA LEU A 82 8.01 12.65 -80.25
C LEU A 82 6.68 13.24 -79.78
N ALA A 83 5.78 13.59 -80.71
CA ALA A 83 4.42 14.05 -80.46
C ALA A 83 3.42 13.15 -81.22
N VAL A 84 2.56 12.41 -80.52
CA VAL A 84 1.59 11.50 -81.14
C VAL A 84 0.20 11.72 -80.55
N GLY A 85 -0.73 12.27 -81.33
CA GLY A 85 -2.07 12.61 -80.87
C GLY A 85 -2.61 13.87 -81.54
N ASP A 86 -3.92 14.08 -81.42
CA ASP A 86 -4.55 15.34 -81.83
C ASP A 86 -4.00 16.49 -80.97
N ALA A 87 -3.39 17.51 -81.56
CA ALA A 87 -2.78 18.65 -80.88
C ALA A 87 -1.71 18.32 -79.80
N ALA A 88 -1.13 17.11 -79.80
CA ALA A 88 -0.03 16.76 -78.90
C ALA A 88 1.20 17.65 -79.14
N SER A 89 1.84 18.15 -78.08
CA SER A 89 2.96 19.10 -78.10
C SER A 89 4.17 18.52 -77.38
N SER A 90 5.29 18.40 -78.09
CA SER A 90 6.56 17.88 -77.58
C SER A 90 7.64 18.92 -77.82
N GLY A 91 7.70 19.92 -76.95
CA GLY A 91 8.48 21.15 -77.13
C GLY A 91 9.95 21.06 -76.69
N GLY A 92 10.25 20.18 -75.71
CA GLY A 92 11.59 20.01 -75.15
C GLY A 92 12.51 19.11 -75.98
N THR A 93 13.82 19.25 -75.82
CA THR A 93 14.79 18.27 -76.38
C THR A 93 14.61 16.90 -75.73
N ASP A 94 14.65 15.82 -76.52
CA ASP A 94 14.42 14.43 -76.07
C ASP A 94 13.06 14.22 -75.35
N SER A 95 12.05 15.05 -75.63
CA SER A 95 10.73 14.96 -75.00
C SER A 95 9.77 14.02 -75.75
N VAL A 96 8.77 13.49 -75.04
CA VAL A 96 7.76 12.57 -75.57
C VAL A 96 6.38 13.01 -75.11
N ALA A 97 5.46 13.27 -76.03
CA ALA A 97 4.06 13.59 -75.78
C ALA A 97 3.18 12.63 -76.59
N ILE A 98 2.39 11.79 -75.92
CA ILE A 98 1.54 10.79 -76.55
C ILE A 98 0.13 10.86 -75.94
N GLY A 99 -0.85 11.27 -76.73
CA GLY A 99 -2.24 11.47 -76.32
C GLY A 99 -2.80 12.81 -76.84
N PRO A 100 -4.13 12.95 -77.03
CA PRO A 100 -4.73 14.22 -77.43
C PRO A 100 -4.39 15.32 -76.42
N ASP A 101 -3.93 16.47 -76.90
CA ASP A 101 -3.57 17.65 -76.10
C ASP A 101 -2.52 17.35 -74.99
N SER A 102 -1.73 16.28 -75.11
CA SER A 102 -0.57 16.04 -74.25
C SER A 102 0.52 17.09 -74.48
N ASP A 103 1.21 17.53 -73.43
CA ASP A 103 2.24 18.58 -73.51
C ASP A 103 3.50 18.23 -72.71
N ALA A 104 4.61 18.04 -73.42
CA ALA A 104 5.94 17.82 -72.87
C ALA A 104 6.86 18.99 -73.26
N THR A 105 6.80 20.08 -72.49
CA THR A 105 7.40 21.37 -72.87
C THR A 105 8.89 21.48 -72.57
N MET A 106 9.40 20.70 -71.60
CA MET A 106 10.77 20.80 -71.11
C MET A 106 11.64 19.61 -71.53
N THR A 107 12.96 19.80 -71.50
CA THR A 107 13.94 18.77 -71.89
C THR A 107 13.73 17.46 -71.12
N SER A 108 13.73 16.35 -71.85
CA SER A 108 13.48 14.99 -71.36
C SER A 108 12.14 14.81 -70.63
N GLY A 109 11.17 15.69 -70.85
CA GLY A 109 9.80 15.53 -70.35
C GLY A 109 9.06 14.40 -71.07
N THR A 110 8.30 13.58 -70.34
CA THR A 110 7.48 12.51 -70.90
C THR A 110 6.02 12.67 -70.46
N ALA A 111 5.11 12.99 -71.39
CA ALA A 111 3.68 13.11 -71.18
C ALA A 111 2.94 12.00 -71.95
N LEU A 112 2.24 11.10 -71.24
CA LEU A 112 1.49 9.99 -71.82
C LEU A 112 0.06 9.97 -71.28
N GLY A 113 -0.91 10.36 -72.10
CA GLY A 113 -2.33 10.47 -71.76
C GLY A 113 -2.97 11.75 -72.30
N GLN A 114 -4.29 11.77 -72.40
CA GLN A 114 -5.02 12.99 -72.79
C GLN A 114 -4.77 14.11 -71.77
N PHE A 115 -4.45 15.33 -72.23
CA PHE A 115 -4.17 16.48 -71.35
C PHE A 115 -3.04 16.26 -70.32
N SER A 116 -2.20 15.24 -70.49
CA SER A 116 -1.03 15.02 -69.63
C SER A 116 0.01 16.13 -69.84
N GLN A 117 0.59 16.63 -68.76
CA GLN A 117 1.48 17.81 -68.77
C GLN A 117 2.80 17.51 -68.06
N ALA A 118 3.85 17.23 -68.83
CA ALA A 118 5.23 17.11 -68.34
C ALA A 118 5.98 18.45 -68.55
N THR A 119 5.72 19.41 -67.66
CA THR A 119 6.20 20.80 -67.78
C THR A 119 7.42 21.10 -66.92
N GLY A 120 7.83 20.18 -66.04
CA GLY A 120 9.10 20.23 -65.34
C GLY A 120 10.26 19.66 -66.16
N LEU A 121 11.48 20.14 -65.94
CA LEU A 121 12.69 19.53 -66.52
C LEU A 121 12.81 18.07 -66.07
N GLN A 122 13.05 17.13 -66.99
CA GLN A 122 13.14 15.68 -66.71
C GLN A 122 11.90 15.07 -66.01
N SER A 123 10.73 15.71 -66.14
CA SER A 123 9.49 15.26 -65.51
C SER A 123 8.79 14.14 -66.30
N THR A 124 7.98 13.32 -65.62
CA THR A 124 7.17 12.26 -66.24
C THR A 124 5.72 12.37 -65.77
N SER A 125 4.79 12.48 -66.72
CA SER A 125 3.34 12.57 -66.53
C SER A 125 2.66 11.39 -67.24
N LEU A 126 1.96 10.53 -66.48
CA LEU A 126 1.38 9.27 -66.97
C LEU A 126 -0.09 9.10 -66.55
N GLY A 127 -1.01 9.32 -67.49
CA GLY A 127 -2.46 9.27 -67.26
C GLY A 127 -3.17 10.50 -67.81
N ALA A 128 -4.50 10.42 -67.93
CA ALA A 128 -5.28 11.57 -68.36
C ALA A 128 -5.30 12.66 -67.26
N ASP A 129 -5.23 13.93 -67.68
CA ASP A 129 -5.26 15.11 -66.80
C ASP A 129 -4.15 15.13 -65.73
N THR A 130 -3.01 14.50 -66.00
CA THR A 130 -1.85 14.50 -65.09
C THR A 130 -0.96 15.74 -65.26
N ALA A 131 -0.31 16.19 -64.19
CA ALA A 131 0.61 17.34 -64.24
C ALA A 131 1.90 17.08 -63.44
N ALA A 132 3.01 16.84 -64.13
CA ALA A 132 4.36 16.80 -63.57
C ALA A 132 5.08 18.12 -63.84
N ALA A 133 4.91 19.10 -62.94
CA ALA A 133 5.41 20.47 -63.12
C ALA A 133 6.76 20.75 -62.42
N GLY A 134 7.13 19.96 -61.42
CA GLY A 134 8.42 20.07 -60.75
C GLY A 134 9.57 19.46 -61.56
N THR A 135 10.80 19.94 -61.37
CA THR A 135 12.00 19.28 -61.94
C THR A 135 12.17 17.88 -61.35
N ASP A 136 12.52 16.88 -62.18
CA ASP A 136 12.66 15.46 -61.79
C ASP A 136 11.40 14.87 -61.12
N SER A 137 10.21 15.41 -61.41
CA SER A 137 8.94 14.96 -60.81
C SER A 137 8.27 13.83 -61.58
N LEU A 138 7.43 13.06 -60.89
CA LEU A 138 6.62 11.98 -61.45
C LEU A 138 5.16 12.15 -61.03
N ALA A 139 4.25 12.32 -61.99
CA ALA A 139 2.80 12.28 -61.77
C ALA A 139 2.20 11.09 -62.54
N ALA A 140 1.51 10.18 -61.86
CA ALA A 140 0.90 9.02 -62.49
C ALA A 140 -0.47 8.65 -61.89
N GLY A 141 -1.48 8.45 -62.73
CA GLY A 141 -2.89 8.23 -62.33
C GLY A 141 -3.77 9.43 -62.64
N PHE A 142 -5.05 9.21 -62.96
CA PHE A 142 -5.97 10.26 -63.42
C PHE A 142 -5.95 11.50 -62.49
N GLY A 143 -5.73 12.70 -63.04
CA GLY A 143 -5.75 13.95 -62.26
C GLY A 143 -4.59 14.15 -61.26
N SER A 144 -3.58 13.27 -61.23
CA SER A 144 -2.44 13.42 -60.31
C SER A 144 -1.55 14.64 -60.63
N SER A 145 -0.97 15.26 -59.59
CA SER A 145 -0.19 16.49 -59.70
C SER A 145 1.09 16.46 -58.85
N ALA A 146 2.25 16.46 -59.50
CA ALA A 146 3.55 16.59 -58.86
C ALA A 146 4.18 17.95 -59.21
N SER A 147 3.91 18.97 -58.39
CA SER A 147 4.38 20.35 -58.63
C SER A 147 5.67 20.71 -57.90
N GLY A 148 6.04 19.95 -56.86
CA GLY A 148 7.33 20.09 -56.19
C GLY A 148 8.51 19.48 -56.98
N ASN A 149 9.71 20.04 -56.80
CA ASN A 149 10.93 19.44 -57.36
C ASN A 149 11.21 18.07 -56.71
N SER A 150 11.55 17.08 -57.52
CA SER A 150 11.74 15.68 -57.13
C SER A 150 10.52 15.07 -56.41
N ALA A 151 9.32 15.62 -56.65
CA ALA A 151 8.08 15.13 -56.05
C ALA A 151 7.49 13.95 -56.82
N VAL A 152 6.78 13.08 -56.11
CA VAL A 152 6.11 11.90 -56.68
C VAL A 152 4.64 11.93 -56.28
N ALA A 153 3.74 11.95 -57.27
CA ALA A 153 2.30 11.80 -57.10
C ALA A 153 1.85 10.55 -57.87
N LEU A 154 1.38 9.52 -57.16
CA LEU A 154 0.94 8.25 -57.75
C LEU A 154 -0.43 7.83 -57.19
N GLY A 155 -1.47 7.89 -58.02
CA GLY A 155 -2.84 7.62 -57.62
C GLY A 155 -3.79 8.67 -58.18
N GLU A 156 -5.06 8.31 -58.29
CA GLU A 156 -6.09 9.23 -58.77
C GLU A 156 -6.17 10.48 -57.87
N THR A 157 -6.08 11.67 -58.46
CA THR A 157 -6.10 12.99 -57.79
C THR A 157 -5.03 13.23 -56.71
N SER A 158 -4.02 12.36 -56.59
CA SER A 158 -2.90 12.56 -55.66
C SER A 158 -2.11 13.85 -55.95
N SER A 159 -1.70 14.57 -54.91
CA SER A 159 -0.98 15.85 -55.05
C SER A 159 0.27 15.91 -54.18
N ALA A 160 1.42 16.17 -54.81
CA ALA A 160 2.69 16.43 -54.14
C ALA A 160 3.19 17.84 -54.49
N THR A 161 2.99 18.80 -53.57
CA THR A 161 3.10 20.23 -53.89
C THR A 161 4.45 20.87 -53.58
N GLN A 162 5.23 20.28 -52.67
CA GLN A 162 6.52 20.82 -52.23
C GLN A 162 7.69 19.91 -52.59
N ALA A 163 8.91 20.44 -52.49
CA ALA A 163 10.12 19.73 -52.88
C ALA A 163 10.30 18.43 -52.08
N GLY A 164 10.58 17.33 -52.77
CA GLY A 164 10.77 16.00 -52.18
C GLY A 164 9.51 15.37 -51.57
N ALA A 165 8.32 15.95 -51.81
CA ALA A 165 7.06 15.40 -51.30
C ALA A 165 6.66 14.12 -52.07
N ILE A 166 6.10 13.15 -51.36
CA ILE A 166 5.66 11.86 -51.91
C ILE A 166 4.20 11.64 -51.54
N ALA A 167 3.31 11.64 -52.52
CA ALA A 167 1.89 11.33 -52.40
C ALA A 167 1.57 10.04 -53.18
N ILE A 168 1.16 8.98 -52.49
CA ILE A 168 0.84 7.69 -53.10
C ILE A 168 -0.48 7.17 -52.54
N GLY A 169 -1.54 7.15 -53.35
CA GLY A 169 -2.89 6.76 -52.93
C GLY A 169 -3.95 7.55 -53.69
N GLY A 170 -5.05 6.87 -54.07
CA GLY A 170 -6.18 7.51 -54.74
C GLY A 170 -7.30 7.89 -53.77
N ASP A 171 -8.41 8.37 -54.32
CA ASP A 171 -9.66 8.63 -53.57
C ASP A 171 -10.21 7.31 -52.99
N ALA A 172 -10.62 7.33 -51.72
CA ALA A 172 -11.25 6.20 -51.02
C ALA A 172 -12.70 5.91 -51.47
N ALA A 173 -13.04 6.05 -52.76
CA ALA A 173 -14.38 5.77 -53.32
C ALA A 173 -15.57 6.47 -52.63
N ASP A 174 -15.29 7.39 -51.72
CA ASP A 174 -16.26 8.18 -50.98
C ASP A 174 -16.31 9.56 -51.62
N SER A 175 -17.45 10.21 -51.65
CA SER A 175 -17.72 11.37 -52.53
C SER A 175 -16.92 12.67 -52.26
N GLY A 176 -15.78 12.60 -51.57
CA GLY A 176 -14.89 13.68 -51.15
C GLY A 176 -13.56 13.76 -51.93
N THR A 177 -13.61 14.50 -53.03
CA THR A 177 -12.61 15.09 -53.94
C THR A 177 -11.05 15.03 -53.78
N GLU A 178 -10.38 14.30 -52.90
CA GLU A 178 -8.89 14.34 -52.86
C GLU A 178 -8.22 13.01 -52.48
N GLY A 179 -7.37 12.48 -53.37
CA GLY A 179 -6.45 11.37 -53.07
C GLY A 179 -5.33 11.77 -52.10
N ALA A 180 -4.22 11.02 -52.06
CA ALA A 180 -3.11 11.34 -51.14
C ALA A 180 -2.55 12.77 -51.36
N GLN A 181 -2.44 13.55 -50.28
CA GLN A 181 -1.98 14.95 -50.27
C GLN A 181 -0.68 15.10 -49.47
N ALA A 182 0.44 15.26 -50.16
CA ALA A 182 1.74 15.58 -49.57
C ALA A 182 2.06 17.06 -49.78
N ILE A 183 1.63 17.89 -48.82
CA ILE A 183 1.66 19.34 -48.93
C ILE A 183 2.99 19.89 -48.41
N GLY A 184 3.55 19.31 -47.34
CA GLY A 184 4.80 19.73 -46.70
C GLY A 184 6.07 19.42 -47.52
N ALA A 185 7.13 20.22 -47.37
CA ALA A 185 8.43 19.89 -47.98
C ALA A 185 9.00 18.60 -47.37
N GLY A 186 9.40 17.64 -48.21
CA GLY A 186 9.86 16.32 -47.78
C GLY A 186 8.80 15.47 -47.05
N SER A 187 7.52 15.82 -47.17
CA SER A 187 6.42 15.07 -46.55
C SER A 187 6.08 13.79 -47.32
N VAL A 188 5.47 12.81 -46.64
CA VAL A 188 5.09 11.52 -47.23
C VAL A 188 3.66 11.17 -46.85
N ALA A 189 2.74 11.21 -47.81
CA ALA A 189 1.36 10.76 -47.69
C ALA A 189 1.17 9.44 -48.48
N LEU A 190 0.85 8.35 -47.78
CA LEU A 190 0.69 7.01 -48.36
C LEU A 190 -0.63 6.37 -47.91
N GLY A 191 -1.58 6.21 -48.83
CA GLY A 191 -2.91 5.66 -48.55
C GLY A 191 -4.01 6.54 -49.14
N ALA A 192 -5.24 6.00 -49.19
CA ALA A 192 -6.38 6.77 -49.66
C ALA A 192 -6.73 7.89 -48.67
N ASP A 193 -7.10 9.07 -49.19
CA ASP A 193 -7.45 10.27 -48.42
C ASP A 193 -6.43 10.64 -47.32
N THR A 194 -5.13 10.48 -47.59
CA THR A 194 -4.06 10.77 -46.62
C THR A 194 -3.54 12.20 -46.72
N TYR A 195 -3.22 12.82 -45.58
CA TYR A 195 -2.77 14.22 -45.55
C TYR A 195 -1.51 14.42 -44.73
N SER A 196 -0.45 14.92 -45.36
CA SER A 196 0.79 15.35 -44.69
C SER A 196 1.02 16.84 -44.92
N PHE A 197 0.67 17.66 -43.93
CA PHE A 197 0.56 19.12 -44.09
C PHE A 197 1.89 19.87 -43.91
N ASP A 198 2.70 19.49 -42.92
CA ASP A 198 3.89 20.24 -42.53
C ASP A 198 5.20 19.56 -42.99
N VAL A 199 6.32 20.26 -42.87
CA VAL A 199 7.65 19.83 -43.33
C VAL A 199 8.06 18.52 -42.64
N GLY A 200 8.45 17.55 -43.46
CA GLY A 200 8.90 16.23 -42.99
C GLY A 200 7.84 15.39 -42.27
N SER A 201 6.55 15.77 -42.33
CA SER A 201 5.47 14.95 -41.80
C SER A 201 5.28 13.67 -42.62
N ILE A 202 4.94 12.57 -41.96
CA ILE A 202 4.73 11.25 -42.56
C ILE A 202 3.33 10.78 -42.15
N SER A 203 2.49 10.47 -43.12
CA SER A 203 1.13 9.95 -42.92
C SER A 203 0.95 8.67 -43.75
N ILE A 204 0.67 7.56 -43.10
CA ILE A 204 0.57 6.23 -43.74
C ILE A 204 -0.68 5.50 -43.27
N GLY A 205 -1.53 5.08 -44.21
CA GLY A 205 -2.80 4.38 -43.95
C GLY A 205 -4.00 5.25 -44.30
N GLU A 206 -5.10 4.63 -44.69
CA GLU A 206 -6.32 5.33 -45.10
C GLU A 206 -6.75 6.40 -44.08
N ARG A 207 -6.99 7.62 -44.55
CA ARG A 207 -7.44 8.78 -43.76
C ARG A 207 -6.48 9.23 -42.64
N SER A 208 -5.21 8.81 -42.67
CA SER A 208 -4.18 9.32 -41.76
C SER A 208 -3.82 10.78 -42.03
N SER A 209 -3.62 11.56 -40.96
CA SER A 209 -3.31 12.99 -41.03
C SER A 209 -2.12 13.40 -40.14
N GLY A 210 -1.07 13.96 -40.73
CA GLY A 210 0.08 14.56 -40.05
C GLY A 210 0.05 16.08 -40.16
N TYR A 211 -0.30 16.78 -39.09
CA TYR A 211 -0.36 18.25 -39.07
C TYR A 211 0.90 18.91 -38.50
N GLY A 212 1.61 18.23 -37.60
CA GLY A 212 2.78 18.80 -36.94
C GLY A 212 4.07 18.71 -37.77
N LEU A 213 4.99 19.63 -37.51
CA LEU A 213 6.36 19.57 -38.01
C LEU A 213 7.00 18.22 -37.67
N THR A 214 7.49 17.49 -38.66
CA THR A 214 8.10 16.15 -38.52
C THR A 214 7.22 15.13 -37.76
N ALA A 215 5.89 15.31 -37.78
CA ALA A 215 4.96 14.39 -37.15
C ALA A 215 4.83 13.07 -37.94
N ILE A 216 4.53 11.98 -37.24
CA ILE A 216 4.34 10.65 -37.79
C ILE A 216 2.93 10.17 -37.44
N ALA A 217 2.09 9.98 -38.44
CA ALA A 217 0.76 9.40 -38.34
C ALA A 217 0.73 8.08 -39.12
N ILE A 218 0.55 6.94 -38.44
CA ILE A 218 0.52 5.62 -39.09
C ILE A 218 -0.68 4.82 -38.59
N GLY A 219 -1.71 4.69 -39.39
CA GLY A 219 -2.91 3.93 -39.03
C GLY A 219 -3.95 4.01 -40.14
N ALA A 220 -4.61 2.89 -40.40
CA ALA A 220 -5.75 2.88 -41.30
C ALA A 220 -7.04 3.02 -40.48
N ASP A 221 -8.05 3.61 -41.12
CA ASP A 221 -9.43 3.48 -40.67
C ASP A 221 -9.76 1.99 -40.43
N GLY A 222 -10.35 1.73 -39.26
CA GLY A 222 -10.68 0.40 -38.78
C GLY A 222 -11.99 -0.14 -39.31
N ASN A 223 -12.66 0.46 -40.30
CA ASN A 223 -13.96 -0.01 -40.81
C ASN A 223 -14.90 -0.44 -39.68
N ASP A 224 -15.15 0.49 -38.76
CA ASP A 224 -16.03 0.22 -37.64
C ASP A 224 -17.46 0.07 -38.14
N ASN A 225 -18.12 -1.01 -37.73
CA ASN A 225 -19.33 -1.53 -38.36
C ASN A 225 -20.61 -0.79 -37.91
N GLY A 226 -20.62 0.55 -38.02
CA GLY A 226 -21.87 1.31 -38.13
C GLY A 226 -22.24 2.26 -36.99
N PHE A 227 -21.31 3.01 -36.43
CA PHE A 227 -21.66 4.26 -35.73
C PHE A 227 -21.12 5.48 -36.47
N ALA A 228 -22.04 6.33 -36.93
CA ALA A 228 -21.72 7.54 -37.66
C ALA A 228 -21.20 8.62 -36.69
N GLY A 229 -19.92 8.97 -36.78
CA GLY A 229 -19.33 10.05 -35.99
C GLY A 229 -17.90 10.37 -36.41
N ASP A 230 -16.97 9.47 -36.10
CA ASP A 230 -15.54 9.73 -36.23
C ASP A 230 -14.88 8.61 -37.06
N ILE A 231 -14.65 8.90 -38.34
CA ILE A 231 -14.05 7.99 -39.33
C ILE A 231 -12.65 8.55 -39.63
N ASN A 232 -11.71 8.41 -38.70
CA ASN A 232 -10.36 8.95 -38.84
C ASN A 232 -9.30 7.85 -38.72
N GLY A 233 -8.28 7.93 -39.59
CA GLY A 233 -7.03 7.21 -39.37
C GLY A 233 -6.21 7.87 -38.26
N ALA A 234 -4.95 7.45 -38.11
CA ALA A 234 -4.04 8.07 -37.15
C ALA A 234 -3.90 9.59 -37.41
N THR A 235 -3.92 10.39 -36.34
CA THR A 235 -3.90 11.84 -36.43
C THR A 235 -2.84 12.45 -35.52
N ALA A 236 -1.70 12.85 -36.08
CA ALA A 236 -0.59 13.46 -35.35
C ALA A 236 -0.63 14.99 -35.47
N LYS A 237 -1.20 15.69 -34.47
CA LYS A 237 -1.36 17.16 -34.48
C LYS A 237 -0.17 17.91 -33.86
N SER A 238 0.57 17.25 -32.99
CA SER A 238 1.72 17.81 -32.27
C SER A 238 2.99 17.89 -33.12
N SER A 239 3.84 18.88 -32.87
CA SER A 239 5.19 18.91 -33.45
C SER A 239 6.00 17.74 -32.90
N ASN A 240 6.80 17.06 -33.74
CA ASN A 240 7.47 15.80 -33.37
C ASN A 240 6.51 14.72 -32.83
N GLY A 241 5.21 14.84 -33.14
CA GLY A 241 4.17 13.94 -32.66
C GLY A 241 4.25 12.58 -33.30
N ILE A 242 3.90 11.53 -32.55
CA ILE A 242 3.77 10.18 -33.08
C ILE A 242 2.36 9.69 -32.74
N ALA A 243 1.54 9.45 -33.75
CA ALA A 243 0.24 8.79 -33.65
C ALA A 243 0.30 7.49 -34.47
N ILE A 244 0.13 6.34 -33.82
CA ILE A 244 0.18 5.02 -34.50
C ILE A 244 -0.99 4.15 -34.04
N GLY A 245 -1.91 3.83 -34.95
CA GLY A 245 -3.11 3.05 -34.66
C GLY A 245 -4.36 3.67 -35.28
N THR A 246 -5.47 2.92 -35.27
CA THR A 246 -6.79 3.45 -35.67
C THR A 246 -7.23 4.48 -34.63
N ASP A 247 -7.64 5.67 -35.08
CA ASP A 247 -8.02 6.81 -34.23
C ASP A 247 -7.00 7.19 -33.12
N ALA A 248 -5.71 6.87 -33.32
CA ALA A 248 -4.66 7.37 -32.44
C ALA A 248 -4.48 8.88 -32.65
N GLU A 249 -4.52 9.67 -31.59
CA GLU A 249 -4.46 11.13 -31.66
C GLU A 249 -3.39 11.73 -30.74
N THR A 250 -2.65 12.70 -31.26
CA THR A 250 -1.91 13.67 -30.45
C THR A 250 -2.54 15.06 -30.58
N ALA A 251 -2.61 15.85 -29.51
CA ALA A 251 -3.29 17.14 -29.51
C ALA A 251 -2.55 18.27 -30.27
N PHE A 252 -3.29 19.33 -30.60
CA PHE A 252 -2.69 20.57 -31.11
C PHE A 252 -1.91 21.32 -30.03
N PHE A 253 -0.92 22.11 -30.45
CA PHE A 253 -0.13 23.00 -29.58
C PHE A 253 0.69 22.31 -28.49
N VAL A 254 0.94 21.00 -28.63
CA VAL A 254 1.92 20.27 -27.81
C VAL A 254 3.11 19.79 -28.66
N ASP A 255 4.20 19.44 -27.99
CA ASP A 255 5.43 18.96 -28.62
C ASP A 255 5.78 17.55 -28.12
N SER A 256 6.26 16.71 -29.04
CA SER A 256 6.79 15.38 -28.77
C SER A 256 5.82 14.43 -28.05
N ALA A 257 4.51 14.61 -28.24
CA ALA A 257 3.49 13.70 -27.72
C ALA A 257 3.45 12.39 -28.53
N ILE A 258 3.26 11.27 -27.85
CA ILE A 258 3.20 9.93 -28.43
C ILE A 258 1.87 9.29 -28.05
N ALA A 259 1.12 8.82 -29.04
CA ALA A 259 -0.11 8.04 -28.93
C ALA A 259 0.03 6.78 -29.80
N ILE A 260 0.00 5.59 -29.20
CA ILE A 260 0.18 4.31 -29.91
C ILE A 260 -0.85 3.29 -29.43
N GLY A 261 -1.74 2.87 -30.33
CA GLY A 261 -2.85 1.96 -30.05
C GLY A 261 -4.15 2.45 -30.69
N THR A 262 -5.18 1.62 -30.66
CA THR A 262 -6.52 2.06 -31.09
C THR A 262 -7.08 3.06 -30.08
N ASP A 263 -7.68 4.15 -30.55
CA ASP A 263 -8.40 5.14 -29.73
C ASP A 263 -7.54 5.75 -28.61
N THR A 264 -6.22 5.85 -28.86
CA THR A 264 -5.26 6.40 -27.89
C THR A 264 -5.13 7.92 -28.02
N SER A 265 -5.11 8.65 -26.91
CA SER A 265 -5.02 10.12 -26.90
C SER A 265 -3.87 10.63 -26.04
N SER A 266 -3.04 11.50 -26.61
CA SER A 266 -1.93 12.14 -25.92
C SER A 266 -2.00 13.66 -26.06
N ASP A 267 -2.51 14.32 -25.02
CA ASP A 267 -2.86 15.75 -25.01
C ASP A 267 -1.84 16.61 -24.26
N GLY A 268 -0.93 15.99 -23.50
CA GLY A 268 0.11 16.66 -22.74
C GLY A 268 1.41 16.86 -23.53
N ASN A 269 2.22 17.85 -23.13
CA ASN A 269 3.55 18.03 -23.71
C ASN A 269 4.49 16.89 -23.31
N SER A 270 5.19 16.30 -24.29
CA SER A 270 6.06 15.12 -24.07
C SER A 270 5.34 13.95 -23.38
N ALA A 271 4.03 13.84 -23.56
CA ALA A 271 3.19 12.78 -23.01
C ALA A 271 3.31 11.49 -23.83
N ILE A 272 3.13 10.34 -23.18
CA ILE A 272 3.21 9.02 -23.80
C ILE A 272 1.98 8.21 -23.42
N ALA A 273 1.10 7.94 -24.39
CA ALA A 273 -0.06 7.06 -24.26
C ALA A 273 0.15 5.83 -25.15
N ILE A 274 0.19 4.62 -24.58
CA ILE A 274 0.43 3.37 -25.32
C ILE A 274 -0.50 2.25 -24.84
N GLY A 275 -1.41 1.79 -25.69
CA GLY A 275 -2.32 0.68 -25.41
C GLY A 275 -3.75 0.98 -25.85
N GLY A 276 -4.36 0.07 -26.60
CA GLY A 276 -5.70 0.28 -27.18
C GLY A 276 -6.85 0.02 -26.21
N ASP A 277 -8.04 -0.16 -26.76
CA ASP A 277 -9.27 -0.52 -26.04
C ASP A 277 -9.10 -1.83 -25.22
N GLY A 278 -9.57 -1.79 -23.97
CA GLY A 278 -9.53 -2.87 -22.97
C GLY A 278 -10.64 -3.91 -23.08
N SER A 279 -11.52 -3.86 -24.08
CA SER A 279 -12.70 -4.74 -24.25
C SER A 279 -13.72 -4.66 -23.10
N ASP A 280 -13.70 -3.57 -22.33
CA ASP A 280 -14.58 -3.30 -21.19
C ASP A 280 -15.90 -2.61 -21.56
N GLY A 281 -16.03 -2.20 -22.83
CA GLY A 281 -17.25 -1.62 -23.38
C GLY A 281 -17.27 -0.09 -23.42
N ASP A 282 -16.23 0.56 -22.90
CA ASP A 282 -15.89 1.94 -23.22
C ASP A 282 -14.94 1.92 -24.44
N THR A 283 -15.05 2.92 -25.31
CA THR A 283 -14.38 2.96 -26.63
C THR A 283 -13.01 3.65 -26.55
N GLU A 284 -12.46 3.80 -25.35
CA GLU A 284 -11.31 4.64 -25.09
C GLU A 284 -10.05 3.80 -24.84
N GLY A 285 -8.99 4.12 -25.59
CA GLY A 285 -7.66 3.57 -25.33
C GLY A 285 -6.92 4.32 -24.21
N SER A 286 -5.63 4.04 -24.08
CA SER A 286 -4.72 4.81 -23.20
C SER A 286 -4.85 6.32 -23.43
N LYS A 287 -4.94 7.08 -22.33
CA LYS A 287 -5.11 8.54 -22.36
C LYS A 287 -4.17 9.28 -21.42
N VAL A 288 -3.49 10.29 -21.95
CA VAL A 288 -2.67 11.22 -21.16
C VAL A 288 -3.09 12.66 -21.42
N VAL A 289 -3.56 13.34 -20.37
CA VAL A 289 -3.89 14.77 -20.39
C VAL A 289 -2.75 15.63 -19.84
N GLY A 290 -2.04 15.11 -18.83
CA GLY A 290 -0.98 15.84 -18.14
C GLY A 290 0.33 15.92 -18.91
N ASP A 291 1.01 17.05 -18.82
CA ASP A 291 2.39 17.21 -19.32
C ASP A 291 3.32 16.17 -18.67
N TYR A 292 4.24 15.61 -19.46
CA TYR A 292 5.18 14.57 -19.04
C TYR A 292 4.54 13.28 -18.50
N GLY A 293 3.24 13.10 -18.73
CA GLY A 293 2.51 11.91 -18.29
C GLY A 293 2.86 10.67 -19.11
N VAL A 294 2.82 9.50 -18.47
CA VAL A 294 3.06 8.21 -19.10
C VAL A 294 1.93 7.25 -18.76
N ALA A 295 1.09 6.92 -19.73
CA ALA A 295 0.07 5.87 -19.66
C ALA A 295 0.46 4.71 -20.58
N ILE A 296 0.61 3.52 -20.02
CA ILE A 296 0.93 2.30 -20.79
C ILE A 296 0.04 1.15 -20.33
N GLY A 297 -0.83 0.66 -21.19
CA GLY A 297 -1.81 -0.38 -20.90
C GLY A 297 -3.12 -0.11 -21.62
N ALA A 298 -3.95 -1.14 -21.79
CA ALA A 298 -5.31 -0.89 -22.26
C ALA A 298 -6.08 -0.07 -21.22
N ASP A 299 -6.75 1.00 -21.63
CA ASP A 299 -7.45 1.96 -20.76
C ASP A 299 -6.57 2.52 -19.59
N ALA A 300 -5.26 2.71 -19.82
CA ALA A 300 -4.42 3.39 -18.83
C ALA A 300 -4.62 4.92 -18.91
N GLY A 301 -4.78 5.58 -17.76
CA GLY A 301 -5.13 7.01 -17.67
C GLY A 301 -4.16 7.84 -16.84
N VAL A 302 -3.74 9.00 -17.38
CA VAL A 302 -3.02 10.04 -16.63
C VAL A 302 -3.73 11.39 -16.80
N SER A 303 -4.23 11.96 -15.71
CA SER A 303 -5.00 13.22 -15.76
C SER A 303 -4.18 14.47 -15.42
N ALA A 304 -3.09 14.32 -14.66
CA ALA A 304 -2.29 15.44 -14.16
C ALA A 304 -0.82 15.32 -14.55
N ALA A 305 -0.10 16.44 -14.48
CA ALA A 305 1.30 16.52 -14.90
C ALA A 305 2.20 15.55 -14.10
N GLY A 306 3.15 14.91 -14.79
CA GLY A 306 4.13 13.99 -14.20
C GLY A 306 3.56 12.66 -13.72
N GLY A 307 2.26 12.38 -13.96
CA GLY A 307 1.64 11.11 -13.58
C GLY A 307 2.15 9.92 -14.40
N MET A 308 2.21 8.75 -13.77
CA MET A 308 2.62 7.50 -14.42
C MET A 308 1.60 6.40 -14.13
N ALA A 309 0.92 5.92 -15.16
CA ALA A 309 0.00 4.79 -15.12
C ALA A 309 0.53 3.65 -15.99
N LEU A 310 0.77 2.47 -15.42
CA LEU A 310 1.26 1.29 -16.13
C LEU A 310 0.46 0.05 -15.72
N GLY A 311 -0.37 -0.47 -16.63
CA GLY A 311 -1.28 -1.58 -16.39
C GLY A 311 -2.64 -1.35 -17.05
N HIS A 312 -3.39 -2.44 -17.27
CA HIS A 312 -4.76 -2.36 -17.77
C HIS A 312 -5.66 -1.61 -16.77
N MET A 313 -6.40 -0.59 -17.20
CA MET A 313 -7.25 0.26 -16.32
C MET A 313 -6.49 0.96 -15.19
N SER A 314 -5.17 1.20 -15.31
CA SER A 314 -4.42 1.92 -14.28
C SER A 314 -4.66 3.43 -14.37
N SER A 315 -4.86 4.12 -13.25
CA SER A 315 -5.18 5.56 -13.22
C SER A 315 -4.26 6.36 -12.29
N ALA A 316 -3.50 7.28 -12.87
CA ALA A 316 -2.70 8.28 -12.16
C ALA A 316 -3.33 9.67 -12.33
N SER A 317 -4.30 10.00 -11.45
CA SER A 317 -5.07 11.24 -11.53
C SER A 317 -4.39 12.41 -10.80
N GLY A 318 -3.51 12.14 -9.83
CA GLY A 318 -2.78 13.16 -9.10
C GLY A 318 -1.52 13.66 -9.82
N ALA A 319 -1.10 14.89 -9.57
CA ALA A 319 0.19 15.40 -10.05
C ALA A 319 1.35 14.61 -9.42
N ASP A 320 2.33 14.19 -10.23
CA ASP A 320 3.45 13.32 -9.84
C ASP A 320 3.02 12.01 -9.17
N SER A 321 1.81 11.53 -9.47
CA SER A 321 1.27 10.27 -8.93
C SER A 321 1.73 9.06 -9.75
N ILE A 322 1.79 7.89 -9.10
CA ILE A 322 2.25 6.65 -9.73
C ILE A 322 1.20 5.55 -9.48
N ALA A 323 0.68 4.96 -10.55
CA ALA A 323 -0.21 3.81 -10.56
C ALA A 323 0.43 2.68 -11.38
N LEU A 324 0.74 1.55 -10.73
CA LEU A 324 1.46 0.41 -11.31
C LEU A 324 0.70 -0.89 -11.02
N GLY A 325 0.07 -1.48 -12.03
CA GLY A 325 -0.72 -2.71 -11.91
C GLY A 325 -2.13 -2.55 -12.50
N THR A 326 -2.76 -3.68 -12.82
CA THR A 326 -4.14 -3.70 -13.32
C THR A 326 -5.11 -3.06 -12.32
N ALA A 327 -5.92 -2.10 -12.77
CA ALA A 327 -6.88 -1.36 -11.95
C ALA A 327 -6.27 -0.62 -10.74
N SER A 328 -4.97 -0.29 -10.77
CA SER A 328 -4.35 0.50 -9.70
C SER A 328 -4.69 1.98 -9.82
N ASP A 329 -5.03 2.62 -8.69
CA ASP A 329 -5.54 3.99 -8.65
C ASP A 329 -4.73 4.89 -7.71
N ALA A 330 -4.13 5.94 -8.26
CA ALA A 330 -3.43 6.99 -7.53
C ALA A 330 -4.13 8.35 -7.75
N LEU A 331 -5.07 8.68 -6.86
CA LEU A 331 -6.04 9.76 -7.11
C LEU A 331 -5.52 11.18 -6.81
N MET A 332 -4.59 11.29 -5.87
CA MET A 332 -4.14 12.58 -5.33
C MET A 332 -2.65 12.83 -5.61
N SER A 333 -2.20 14.08 -5.46
CA SER A 333 -0.81 14.45 -5.77
C SER A 333 0.20 13.68 -4.92
N GLY A 334 1.25 13.18 -5.58
CA GLY A 334 2.30 12.37 -4.97
C GLY A 334 1.83 11.02 -4.40
N ALA A 335 0.60 10.58 -4.74
CA ALA A 335 0.10 9.27 -4.36
C ALA A 335 0.84 8.16 -5.14
N ILE A 336 1.07 7.01 -4.49
CA ILE A 336 1.75 5.85 -5.07
C ILE A 336 0.89 4.62 -4.83
N ALA A 337 0.33 4.06 -5.91
CA ALA A 337 -0.42 2.81 -5.93
C ALA A 337 0.35 1.76 -6.75
N ILE A 338 0.76 0.65 -6.12
CA ILE A 338 1.53 -0.42 -6.76
C ILE A 338 0.95 -1.79 -6.38
N GLY A 339 0.27 -2.44 -7.31
CA GLY A 339 -0.39 -3.71 -7.07
C GLY A 339 -1.65 -3.79 -7.93
N GLY A 340 -1.85 -4.94 -8.57
CA GLY A 340 -3.07 -5.18 -9.34
C GLY A 340 -4.18 -5.78 -8.50
N ASP A 341 -5.34 -5.94 -9.12
CA ASP A 341 -6.45 -6.74 -8.61
C ASP A 341 -6.02 -8.19 -8.35
N GLY A 342 -6.35 -8.71 -7.15
CA GLY A 342 -6.09 -10.09 -6.74
C GLY A 342 -7.06 -11.11 -7.35
N VAL A 343 -8.17 -10.66 -7.91
CA VAL A 343 -9.23 -11.46 -8.50
C VAL A 343 -9.43 -11.01 -9.95
N ALA A 344 -8.79 -11.71 -10.89
CA ALA A 344 -8.77 -11.34 -12.31
C ALA A 344 -10.13 -11.42 -13.06
N ALA A 345 -11.28 -11.29 -12.39
CA ALA A 345 -12.60 -11.62 -12.97
C ALA A 345 -13.75 -10.67 -12.62
N ASP A 346 -13.61 -9.80 -11.63
CA ASP A 346 -14.44 -8.62 -11.45
C ASP A 346 -13.57 -7.40 -11.73
N ASN A 347 -14.11 -6.35 -12.35
CA ASN A 347 -13.37 -5.11 -12.56
C ASN A 347 -13.23 -4.38 -11.21
N THR A 348 -12.57 -5.01 -10.23
CA THR A 348 -12.41 -4.48 -8.89
C THR A 348 -11.10 -3.73 -8.75
N ASP A 349 -11.17 -2.66 -7.97
CA ASP A 349 -10.07 -1.76 -7.70
C ASP A 349 -8.82 -2.54 -7.21
N GLY A 350 -7.68 -2.35 -7.86
CA GLY A 350 -6.38 -2.87 -7.43
C GLY A 350 -5.82 -2.11 -6.21
N ALA A 351 -4.51 -1.82 -6.20
CA ALA A 351 -3.97 -0.94 -5.17
C ALA A 351 -4.58 0.47 -5.27
N GLN A 352 -5.07 1.02 -4.16
CA GLN A 352 -5.73 2.33 -4.08
C GLN A 352 -4.97 3.28 -3.16
N ALA A 353 -4.43 4.36 -3.72
CA ALA A 353 -3.83 5.47 -2.98
C ALA A 353 -4.69 6.75 -3.16
N ASN A 354 -5.69 6.90 -2.30
CA ASN A 354 -6.73 7.93 -2.44
C ASN A 354 -6.39 9.24 -1.71
N GLY A 355 -5.47 9.22 -0.75
CA GLY A 355 -5.05 10.40 0.02
C GLY A 355 -3.87 11.16 -0.58
N LEU A 356 -3.70 12.43 -0.20
CA LEU A 356 -2.54 13.22 -0.59
C LEU A 356 -1.25 12.60 -0.03
N TYR A 357 -0.25 12.34 -0.88
CA TYR A 357 0.97 11.60 -0.52
C TYR A 357 0.74 10.20 0.07
N ALA A 358 -0.41 9.57 -0.20
CA ALA A 358 -0.69 8.21 0.25
C ALA A 358 0.15 7.17 -0.51
N VAL A 359 0.49 6.08 0.14
CA VAL A 359 1.25 4.96 -0.43
C VAL A 359 0.48 3.67 -0.22
N ALA A 360 0.04 3.03 -1.29
CA ALA A 360 -0.59 1.72 -1.29
C ALA A 360 0.24 0.76 -2.14
N ILE A 361 0.84 -0.26 -1.53
CA ILE A 361 1.70 -1.23 -2.20
C ILE A 361 1.27 -2.64 -1.81
N GLY A 362 0.86 -3.43 -2.78
CA GLY A 362 0.30 -4.77 -2.59
C GLY A 362 -1.01 -4.91 -3.34
N VAL A 363 -1.33 -6.16 -3.67
CA VAL A 363 -2.64 -6.52 -4.24
C VAL A 363 -3.74 -6.08 -3.28
N ASP A 364 -4.70 -5.30 -3.79
CA ASP A 364 -5.84 -4.72 -3.06
C ASP A 364 -5.46 -3.91 -1.81
N ALA A 365 -4.24 -3.33 -1.77
CA ALA A 365 -3.83 -2.45 -0.69
C ALA A 365 -4.59 -1.12 -0.79
N ASN A 366 -5.12 -0.61 0.32
CA ASN A 366 -5.94 0.61 0.34
C ASN A 366 -5.38 1.64 1.35
N ALA A 367 -4.92 2.78 0.86
CA ALA A 367 -4.50 3.93 1.65
C ALA A 367 -5.44 5.12 1.36
N SER A 368 -6.51 5.25 2.16
CA SER A 368 -7.64 6.14 1.84
C SER A 368 -7.54 7.57 2.36
N SER A 369 -6.56 7.85 3.24
CA SER A 369 -6.38 9.15 3.90
C SER A 369 -5.01 9.77 3.60
N ASP A 370 -4.87 11.07 3.84
CA ASP A 370 -3.62 11.81 3.60
C ASP A 370 -2.44 11.22 4.36
N SER A 371 -1.31 11.06 3.65
CA SER A 371 -0.06 10.47 4.16
C SER A 371 -0.23 9.06 4.76
N ALA A 372 -1.29 8.35 4.40
CA ALA A 372 -1.50 6.97 4.83
C ALA A 372 -0.56 6.01 4.08
N ILE A 373 -0.10 4.95 4.75
CA ILE A 373 0.81 3.95 4.19
C ILE A 373 0.21 2.55 4.37
N SER A 374 -0.19 1.91 3.28
CA SER A 374 -0.64 0.51 3.24
C SER A 374 0.35 -0.33 2.45
N LEU A 375 0.98 -1.32 3.09
CA LEU A 375 1.96 -2.22 2.46
C LEU A 375 1.63 -3.68 2.76
N GLY A 376 1.13 -4.42 1.76
CA GLY A 376 0.80 -5.84 1.87
C GLY A 376 -0.50 -6.19 1.15
N TYR A 377 -0.75 -7.48 0.95
CA TYR A 377 -2.03 -7.99 0.43
C TYR A 377 -3.17 -7.53 1.34
N PHE A 378 -4.16 -6.81 0.79
CA PHE A 378 -5.33 -6.34 1.51
C PHE A 378 -5.02 -5.45 2.75
N ALA A 379 -3.85 -4.80 2.77
CA ALA A 379 -3.49 -3.87 3.84
C ALA A 379 -4.33 -2.59 3.74
N THR A 380 -4.92 -2.14 4.86
CA THR A 380 -5.87 -1.01 4.88
C THR A 380 -5.44 0.07 5.85
N SER A 381 -5.30 1.30 5.38
CA SER A 381 -4.99 2.50 6.17
C SER A 381 -6.05 3.55 5.90
N SER A 382 -6.97 3.74 6.85
CA SER A 382 -8.07 4.70 6.72
C SER A 382 -7.88 5.97 7.54
N GLY A 383 -6.87 6.00 8.43
CA GLY A 383 -6.54 7.17 9.24
C GLY A 383 -5.57 8.13 8.54
N ALA A 384 -5.70 9.43 8.82
CA ALA A 384 -4.69 10.40 8.40
C ALA A 384 -3.33 10.09 9.06
N ALA A 385 -2.26 10.03 8.26
CA ALA A 385 -0.91 9.63 8.65
C ALA A 385 -0.84 8.26 9.37
N SER A 386 -1.74 7.33 9.06
CA SER A 386 -1.69 5.96 9.59
C SER A 386 -0.82 5.04 8.74
N ALA A 387 -0.32 3.95 9.32
CA ALA A 387 0.47 2.95 8.62
C ALA A 387 -0.03 1.52 8.91
N ALA A 388 -0.38 0.76 7.88
CA ALA A 388 -0.71 -0.65 7.91
C ALA A 388 0.30 -1.45 7.07
N ILE A 389 1.10 -2.31 7.70
CA ILE A 389 2.18 -3.05 7.04
C ILE A 389 2.03 -4.54 7.36
N GLY A 390 1.67 -5.34 6.37
CA GLY A 390 1.44 -6.78 6.48
C GLY A 390 0.14 -7.20 5.80
N SER A 391 0.03 -8.49 5.49
CA SER A 391 -1.19 -9.05 4.88
C SER A 391 -2.38 -8.87 5.81
N GLY A 392 -3.42 -8.17 5.36
CA GLY A 392 -4.62 -7.85 6.13
C GLY A 392 -4.41 -6.91 7.34
N ALA A 393 -3.27 -6.21 7.42
CA ALA A 393 -3.06 -5.20 8.46
C ALA A 393 -4.06 -4.04 8.30
N SER A 394 -4.57 -3.50 9.41
CA SER A 394 -5.60 -2.46 9.40
C SER A 394 -5.29 -1.35 10.41
N ALA A 395 -5.09 -0.13 9.92
CA ALA A 395 -4.92 1.08 10.72
C ALA A 395 -6.04 2.08 10.38
N THR A 396 -7.11 2.11 11.19
CA THR A 396 -8.37 2.78 10.80
C THR A 396 -8.51 4.21 11.30
N MET A 397 -7.70 4.62 12.28
CA MET A 397 -7.74 5.95 12.90
C MET A 397 -6.42 6.70 12.73
N SER A 398 -6.46 8.04 12.89
CA SER A 398 -5.29 8.90 12.63
C SER A 398 -4.08 8.50 13.48
N GLN A 399 -2.90 8.51 12.83
CA GLN A 399 -1.61 8.13 13.42
C GLN A 399 -1.57 6.69 13.98
N GLY A 400 -2.52 5.84 13.58
CA GLY A 400 -2.51 4.42 13.93
C GLY A 400 -1.38 3.69 13.20
N VAL A 401 -0.72 2.76 13.89
CA VAL A 401 0.36 1.93 13.34
C VAL A 401 0.00 0.47 13.55
N ALA A 402 -0.25 -0.27 12.49
CA ALA A 402 -0.53 -1.71 12.49
C ALA A 402 0.55 -2.42 11.66
N VAL A 403 1.36 -3.27 12.30
CA VAL A 403 2.48 -3.97 11.64
C VAL A 403 2.44 -5.46 11.98
N GLY A 404 2.19 -6.29 10.98
CA GLY A 404 2.05 -7.74 11.09
C GLY A 404 0.84 -8.27 10.34
N ASN A 405 0.76 -9.59 10.16
CA ASN A 405 -0.40 -10.23 9.55
C ASN A 405 -1.65 -10.08 10.43
N LEU A 406 -2.77 -9.67 9.84
CA LEU A 406 -4.08 -9.52 10.50
C LEU A 406 -4.05 -8.61 11.76
N THR A 407 -3.19 -7.60 11.75
CA THR A 407 -3.07 -6.65 12.86
C THR A 407 -4.11 -5.54 12.79
N LEU A 408 -4.60 -5.07 13.93
CA LEU A 408 -5.61 -4.02 14.01
C LEU A 408 -5.19 -2.89 14.96
N ALA A 409 -4.99 -1.69 14.43
CA ALA A 409 -4.87 -0.46 15.18
C ALA A 409 -6.08 0.44 14.90
N SER A 410 -7.09 0.42 15.79
CA SER A 410 -8.35 1.15 15.61
C SER A 410 -8.56 2.32 16.57
N GLY A 411 -7.61 2.57 17.48
CA GLY A 411 -7.58 3.79 18.29
C GLY A 411 -6.77 4.91 17.62
N VAL A 412 -7.07 6.18 17.95
CA VAL A 412 -6.23 7.32 17.55
C VAL A 412 -4.84 7.17 18.17
N GLN A 413 -3.77 7.30 17.39
CA GLN A 413 -2.38 7.08 17.84
C GLN A 413 -2.13 5.66 18.43
N ALA A 414 -2.96 4.68 18.10
CA ALA A 414 -2.77 3.30 18.57
C ALA A 414 -1.60 2.61 17.84
N THR A 415 -0.86 1.76 18.54
CA THR A 415 0.24 0.96 17.97
C THR A 415 -0.01 -0.52 18.20
N ALA A 416 -0.16 -1.30 17.12
CA ALA A 416 -0.29 -2.75 17.10
C ALA A 416 0.88 -3.37 16.32
N LEU A 417 1.66 -4.26 16.95
CA LEU A 417 2.85 -4.89 16.36
C LEU A 417 2.94 -6.39 16.67
N GLY A 418 2.93 -7.23 15.64
CA GLY A 418 2.96 -8.70 15.73
C GLY A 418 1.67 -9.33 15.23
N ALA A 419 1.69 -10.56 14.74
CA ALA A 419 0.52 -11.21 14.13
C ALA A 419 -0.71 -11.19 15.05
N ASN A 420 -1.89 -10.89 14.51
CA ASN A 420 -3.18 -10.87 15.23
C ASN A 420 -3.24 -9.92 16.45
N THR A 421 -2.34 -8.93 16.54
CA THR A 421 -2.39 -7.92 17.60
C THR A 421 -3.53 -6.92 17.42
N VAL A 422 -4.09 -6.45 18.53
CA VAL A 422 -5.26 -5.57 18.55
C VAL A 422 -5.06 -4.39 19.51
N ALA A 423 -5.00 -3.16 19.00
CA ALA A 423 -4.91 -1.93 19.76
C ALA A 423 -6.12 -1.01 19.44
N GLN A 424 -7.12 -0.97 20.32
CA GLN A 424 -8.39 -0.24 20.08
C GLN A 424 -8.52 1.09 20.83
N GLY A 425 -7.84 1.22 21.97
CA GLY A 425 -7.88 2.45 22.77
C GLY A 425 -7.10 3.60 22.14
N SER A 426 -7.48 4.85 22.42
CA SER A 426 -6.68 6.01 22.03
C SER A 426 -5.32 5.97 22.73
N GLY A 427 -4.24 6.07 21.96
CA GLY A 427 -2.86 5.95 22.46
C GLY A 427 -2.52 4.59 23.05
N SER A 428 -3.30 3.54 22.73
CA SER A 428 -3.04 2.18 23.20
C SER A 428 -1.86 1.53 22.47
N ILE A 429 -1.20 0.60 23.15
CA ILE A 429 -0.03 -0.13 22.63
C ILE A 429 -0.28 -1.62 22.80
N ALA A 430 -0.26 -2.39 21.72
CA ALA A 430 -0.32 -3.84 21.70
C ALA A 430 0.90 -4.40 20.94
N ILE A 431 1.78 -5.13 21.61
CA ILE A 431 3.02 -5.66 21.02
C ILE A 431 3.22 -7.12 21.43
N GLY A 432 3.27 -8.03 20.45
CA GLY A 432 3.47 -9.46 20.66
C GLY A 432 2.42 -10.27 19.90
N GLY A 433 2.86 -11.19 19.03
CA GLY A 433 1.92 -12.05 18.30
C GLY A 433 1.33 -13.17 19.15
N ASP A 434 0.76 -14.16 18.48
CA ASP A 434 0.23 -15.39 19.08
C ASP A 434 1.24 -16.10 20.00
N GLY A 435 0.80 -16.46 21.22
CA GLY A 435 1.55 -17.23 22.21
C GLY A 435 1.61 -18.74 21.96
N GLY A 436 1.08 -19.20 20.82
CA GLY A 436 0.97 -20.59 20.42
C GLY A 436 -0.22 -21.30 21.06
N ASP A 437 -1.26 -20.56 21.42
CA ASP A 437 -2.51 -21.12 21.91
C ASP A 437 -3.48 -21.41 20.74
N ALA A 438 -4.77 -21.63 21.03
CA ALA A 438 -5.73 -22.09 20.02
C ALA A 438 -6.61 -20.98 19.44
N ASP A 439 -6.56 -19.75 19.97
CA ASP A 439 -7.50 -18.68 19.60
C ASP A 439 -6.94 -17.69 18.57
N ASP A 440 -5.71 -17.94 18.09
CA ASP A 440 -4.93 -17.14 17.14
C ASP A 440 -4.76 -15.68 17.59
N ALA A 441 -5.14 -15.28 18.80
CA ALA A 441 -5.03 -13.90 19.25
C ALA A 441 -3.58 -13.53 19.54
N GLY A 442 -3.20 -12.27 19.33
CA GLY A 442 -1.95 -11.71 19.84
C GLY A 442 -2.18 -10.88 21.10
N ALA A 443 -1.26 -9.96 21.39
CA ALA A 443 -1.45 -8.95 22.42
C ALA A 443 -2.68 -8.06 22.15
N ILE A 444 -3.44 -7.73 23.20
CA ILE A 444 -4.67 -6.96 23.12
C ILE A 444 -4.70 -5.77 24.09
N ALA A 445 -4.90 -4.57 23.58
CA ALA A 445 -5.06 -3.32 24.32
C ALA A 445 -6.39 -2.63 23.96
N TYR A 446 -7.44 -2.83 24.77
CA TYR A 446 -8.81 -2.37 24.44
C TYR A 446 -9.11 -0.91 24.81
N SER A 447 -8.53 -0.41 25.89
CA SER A 447 -8.91 0.87 26.51
C SER A 447 -7.90 1.97 26.26
N ASP A 448 -8.33 3.23 26.42
CA ASP A 448 -7.47 4.40 26.25
C ASP A 448 -6.21 4.31 27.13
N GLN A 449 -5.06 4.62 26.54
CA GLN A 449 -3.74 4.58 27.16
C GLN A 449 -3.37 3.20 27.76
N SER A 450 -4.05 2.12 27.37
CA SER A 450 -3.68 0.77 27.83
C SER A 450 -2.46 0.25 27.07
N SER A 451 -1.65 -0.59 27.70
CA SER A 451 -0.43 -1.15 27.11
C SER A 451 -0.34 -2.65 27.37
N ALA A 452 -0.39 -3.46 26.32
CA ALA A 452 -0.20 -4.89 26.36
C ALA A 452 1.08 -5.24 25.58
N VAL A 453 2.08 -5.80 26.26
CA VAL A 453 3.37 -6.14 25.66
C VAL A 453 3.77 -7.56 26.08
N GLY A 454 3.83 -8.48 25.13
CA GLY A 454 4.02 -9.92 25.34
C GLY A 454 2.98 -10.70 24.55
N ALA A 455 3.31 -11.94 24.18
CA ALA A 455 2.35 -12.81 23.51
C ALA A 455 1.11 -13.02 24.40
N ASP A 456 -0.08 -12.82 23.85
CA ASP A 456 -1.38 -12.91 24.54
C ASP A 456 -1.51 -12.02 25.79
N ALA A 457 -0.69 -10.97 25.90
CA ALA A 457 -0.85 -9.98 26.95
C ALA A 457 -2.16 -9.22 26.75
N THR A 458 -2.93 -9.01 27.82
CA THR A 458 -4.25 -8.35 27.76
C THR A 458 -4.32 -7.16 28.72
N ALA A 459 -4.62 -5.98 28.19
CA ALA A 459 -4.80 -4.73 28.93
C ALA A 459 -6.20 -4.12 28.67
N ASN A 460 -7.18 -4.48 29.51
CA ASN A 460 -8.59 -4.10 29.34
C ASN A 460 -8.95 -2.76 29.98
N GLY A 461 -8.21 -2.30 30.98
CA GLY A 461 -8.54 -1.09 31.74
C GLY A 461 -7.95 0.19 31.16
N VAL A 462 -8.61 1.34 31.38
CA VAL A 462 -8.06 2.66 31.05
C VAL A 462 -6.74 2.87 31.80
N GLY A 463 -5.67 3.19 31.08
CA GLY A 463 -4.32 3.33 31.64
C GLY A 463 -3.75 2.06 32.27
N SER A 464 -4.32 0.88 31.97
CA SER A 464 -3.80 -0.40 32.47
C SER A 464 -2.56 -0.85 31.69
N SER A 465 -1.68 -1.61 32.33
CA SER A 465 -0.47 -2.12 31.68
C SER A 465 -0.25 -3.60 31.97
N ALA A 466 -0.15 -4.40 30.93
CA ALA A 466 0.19 -5.82 30.96
C ALA A 466 1.53 -6.05 30.25
N PHE A 467 2.55 -6.48 30.98
CA PHE A 467 3.91 -6.73 30.47
C PHE A 467 4.31 -8.18 30.74
N GLY A 468 4.49 -8.99 29.71
CA GLY A 468 4.83 -10.42 29.79
C GLY A 468 3.81 -11.28 29.06
N ALA A 469 4.22 -12.47 28.63
CA ALA A 469 3.31 -13.39 27.97
C ALA A 469 2.17 -13.79 28.92
N PHE A 470 0.93 -13.81 28.43
CA PHE A 470 -0.29 -14.09 29.21
C PHE A 470 -0.55 -13.13 30.40
N ALA A 471 0.15 -11.99 30.49
CA ALA A 471 -0.11 -11.01 31.55
C ALA A 471 -1.48 -10.36 31.35
N ASN A 472 -2.25 -10.19 32.42
CA ASN A 472 -3.63 -9.69 32.36
C ASN A 472 -3.87 -8.53 33.34
N ALA A 473 -4.11 -7.33 32.80
CA ALA A 473 -4.50 -6.13 33.53
C ALA A 473 -5.96 -5.74 33.20
N ASN A 474 -6.92 -6.15 34.02
CA ASN A 474 -8.35 -6.07 33.67
C ASN A 474 -9.05 -4.75 34.00
N SER A 475 -8.47 -3.90 34.84
CA SER A 475 -9.17 -2.75 35.41
C SER A 475 -8.37 -1.45 35.32
N VAL A 476 -9.02 -0.33 35.64
CA VAL A 476 -8.44 1.01 35.54
C VAL A 476 -7.13 1.11 36.34
N ALA A 477 -6.08 1.59 35.67
CA ALA A 477 -4.74 1.76 36.23
C ALA A 477 -4.14 0.48 36.88
N ALA A 478 -4.59 -0.71 36.45
CA ALA A 478 -4.00 -1.97 36.89
C ALA A 478 -2.64 -2.22 36.21
N LEU A 479 -1.69 -2.82 36.92
CA LEU A 479 -0.37 -3.19 36.42
C LEU A 479 -0.15 -4.69 36.62
N ALA A 480 -0.03 -5.46 35.54
CA ALA A 480 0.39 -6.85 35.55
C ALA A 480 1.74 -6.96 34.83
N ALA A 481 2.80 -7.41 35.52
CA ALA A 481 4.14 -7.52 34.95
C ALA A 481 4.79 -8.86 35.31
N GLY A 482 4.94 -9.75 34.34
CA GLY A 482 5.47 -11.10 34.47
C GLY A 482 4.68 -12.11 33.65
N TYR A 483 5.25 -13.28 33.38
CA TYR A 483 4.54 -14.37 32.72
C TYR A 483 3.31 -14.76 33.54
N GLY A 484 2.10 -14.67 32.96
CA GLY A 484 0.84 -15.02 33.61
C GLY A 484 0.45 -14.15 34.81
N ALA A 485 1.03 -12.96 34.98
CA ALA A 485 0.67 -12.06 36.07
C ALA A 485 -0.78 -11.56 35.92
N GLN A 486 -1.55 -11.48 37.01
CA GLN A 486 -2.97 -11.11 37.01
C GLN A 486 -3.24 -9.92 37.94
N ALA A 487 -3.63 -8.78 37.37
CA ALA A 487 -4.09 -7.60 38.10
C ALA A 487 -5.56 -7.32 37.72
N THR A 488 -6.49 -7.90 38.50
CA THR A 488 -7.89 -7.99 38.06
C THR A 488 -8.77 -6.82 38.49
N ASN A 489 -8.30 -5.99 39.43
CA ASN A 489 -9.07 -4.90 40.03
C ASN A 489 -8.40 -3.53 39.92
N THR A 490 -9.14 -2.47 40.21
CA THR A 490 -8.69 -1.08 40.02
C THR A 490 -7.45 -0.79 40.85
N ARG A 491 -6.42 -0.20 40.21
CA ARG A 491 -5.11 0.12 40.82
C ARG A 491 -4.38 -1.09 41.42
N ALA A 492 -4.77 -2.32 41.06
CA ALA A 492 -4.07 -3.52 41.47
C ALA A 492 -2.69 -3.61 40.79
N VAL A 493 -1.69 -4.10 41.52
CA VAL A 493 -0.32 -4.26 41.04
C VAL A 493 0.12 -5.70 41.26
N ALA A 494 0.31 -6.46 40.17
CA ALA A 494 0.84 -7.80 40.17
C ALA A 494 2.20 -7.80 39.44
N VAL A 495 3.29 -8.10 40.14
CA VAL A 495 4.65 -8.13 39.56
C VAL A 495 5.36 -9.43 39.93
N GLY A 496 5.56 -10.30 38.96
CA GLY A 496 6.17 -11.61 39.14
C GLY A 496 5.53 -12.68 38.26
N ASN A 497 6.19 -13.82 38.12
CA ASN A 497 5.60 -14.96 37.42
C ASN A 497 4.37 -15.46 38.21
N ASN A 498 3.21 -15.50 37.55
CA ASN A 498 1.94 -15.91 38.16
C ASN A 498 1.54 -15.13 39.43
N ALA A 499 2.05 -13.90 39.62
CA ALA A 499 1.60 -13.01 40.68
C ALA A 499 0.13 -12.63 40.47
N ASP A 500 -0.66 -12.54 41.54
CA ASP A 500 -2.11 -12.38 41.46
C ASP A 500 -2.64 -11.36 42.47
N ALA A 501 -3.00 -10.18 41.97
CA ALA A 501 -3.59 -9.08 42.72
C ALA A 501 -5.09 -8.95 42.36
N GLN A 502 -5.95 -9.51 43.21
CA GLN A 502 -7.42 -9.50 43.01
C GLN A 502 -8.16 -8.42 43.78
N GLY A 503 -7.53 -7.74 44.75
CA GLY A 503 -8.17 -6.65 45.47
C GLY A 503 -8.07 -5.29 44.77
N VAL A 504 -9.00 -4.38 45.06
CA VAL A 504 -8.79 -2.94 44.77
C VAL A 504 -7.60 -2.47 45.60
N ASP A 505 -6.63 -1.78 45.00
CA ASP A 505 -5.38 -1.35 45.65
C ASP A 505 -4.51 -2.49 46.18
N ALA A 506 -4.74 -3.72 45.72
CA ALA A 506 -3.91 -4.85 46.10
C ALA A 506 -2.54 -4.80 45.43
N ILE A 507 -1.51 -5.21 46.16
CA ILE A 507 -0.14 -5.31 45.66
C ILE A 507 0.33 -6.75 45.87
N ALA A 508 0.57 -7.48 44.79
CA ALA A 508 1.20 -8.79 44.78
C ALA A 508 2.54 -8.70 44.06
N MET A 509 3.65 -8.93 44.76
CA MET A 509 4.99 -8.90 44.15
C MET A 509 5.82 -10.12 44.54
N GLY A 510 6.28 -10.88 43.55
CA GLY A 510 6.97 -12.15 43.72
C GLY A 510 6.33 -13.26 42.88
N THR A 511 7.07 -14.32 42.61
CA THR A 511 6.53 -15.53 41.97
C THR A 511 5.42 -16.10 42.85
N PHE A 512 4.22 -16.31 42.31
CA PHE A 512 3.05 -16.83 43.04
C PHE A 512 2.60 -15.99 44.27
N ALA A 513 2.96 -14.71 44.34
CA ALA A 513 2.41 -13.83 45.38
C ALA A 513 0.91 -13.59 45.15
N HIS A 514 0.09 -13.66 46.21
CA HIS A 514 -1.37 -13.52 46.14
C HIS A 514 -1.89 -12.44 47.09
N ALA A 515 -2.51 -11.39 46.54
CA ALA A 515 -3.16 -10.31 47.28
C ALA A 515 -4.64 -10.22 46.87
N THR A 516 -5.52 -10.89 47.62
CA THR A 516 -6.89 -11.20 47.15
C THR A 516 -7.98 -10.23 47.64
N LYS A 517 -7.66 -9.31 48.56
CA LYS A 517 -8.63 -8.39 49.19
C LYS A 517 -8.20 -6.93 49.05
N ALA A 518 -9.15 -6.03 49.28
CA ALA A 518 -8.90 -4.59 49.13
C ALA A 518 -7.78 -4.10 50.07
N GLY A 519 -6.83 -3.35 49.49
CA GLY A 519 -5.66 -2.82 50.19
C GLY A 519 -4.70 -3.87 50.73
N SER A 520 -4.79 -5.14 50.31
CA SER A 520 -3.87 -6.18 50.78
C SER A 520 -2.52 -6.10 50.05
N VAL A 521 -1.44 -6.39 50.77
CA VAL A 521 -0.07 -6.33 50.26
C VAL A 521 0.59 -7.67 50.50
N ALA A 522 0.95 -8.37 49.44
CA ALA A 522 1.72 -9.62 49.44
C ALA A 522 3.04 -9.38 48.70
N ILE A 523 4.17 -9.44 49.39
CA ILE A 523 5.49 -9.23 48.79
C ILE A 523 6.42 -10.37 49.24
N GLY A 524 6.78 -11.24 48.32
CA GLY A 524 7.57 -12.44 48.57
C GLY A 524 7.14 -13.56 47.62
N GLY A 525 8.11 -14.29 47.08
CA GLY A 525 7.83 -15.48 46.26
C GLY A 525 7.82 -16.76 47.10
N ASP A 526 7.84 -17.89 46.41
CA ASP A 526 7.99 -19.24 46.98
C ASP A 526 9.24 -19.37 47.88
N ALA A 527 9.08 -19.98 49.06
CA ALA A 527 10.18 -20.30 49.97
C ALA A 527 11.01 -21.53 49.53
N GLY A 528 10.73 -22.08 48.35
CA GLY A 528 11.32 -23.30 47.80
C GLY A 528 10.73 -24.55 48.44
N ASP A 529 9.46 -24.50 48.85
CA ASP A 529 8.74 -25.68 49.30
C ASP A 529 7.99 -26.34 48.13
N SER A 530 6.98 -27.16 48.43
CA SER A 530 6.35 -28.02 47.41
C SER A 530 5.06 -27.43 46.87
N ASP A 531 4.71 -26.24 47.35
CA ASP A 531 3.35 -25.71 47.35
C ASP A 531 3.11 -24.82 46.13
N ASP A 532 4.18 -24.39 45.44
CA ASP A 532 4.16 -23.31 44.44
C ASP A 532 3.36 -22.07 44.93
N ASP A 533 3.34 -21.84 46.24
CA ASP A 533 2.71 -20.69 46.86
C ASP A 533 3.77 -19.59 47.09
N GLY A 534 3.34 -18.34 47.17
CA GLY A 534 4.19 -17.22 47.59
C GLY A 534 3.61 -16.52 48.81
N ALA A 535 3.99 -15.26 49.03
CA ALA A 535 3.33 -14.44 50.04
C ALA A 535 1.81 -14.38 49.81
N TYR A 536 1.01 -14.59 50.86
CA TYR A 536 -0.44 -14.71 50.76
C TYR A 536 -1.16 -13.72 51.71
N ALA A 537 -1.79 -12.69 51.14
CA ALA A 537 -2.51 -11.64 51.85
C ALA A 537 -4.02 -11.66 51.50
N ASN A 538 -4.81 -12.33 52.34
CA ASN A 538 -6.25 -12.61 52.14
C ASN A 538 -7.18 -11.84 53.08
N GLY A 539 -6.64 -10.88 53.85
CA GLY A 539 -7.42 -9.96 54.67
C GLY A 539 -7.57 -8.59 54.01
N THR A 540 -8.66 -7.88 54.30
CA THR A 540 -8.75 -6.45 53.95
C THR A 540 -7.67 -5.67 54.71
N ASN A 541 -6.89 -4.85 54.02
CA ASN A 541 -5.73 -4.14 54.57
C ASN A 541 -4.72 -5.06 55.29
N SER A 542 -4.58 -6.32 54.85
CA SER A 542 -3.56 -7.24 55.41
C SER A 542 -2.23 -7.09 54.70
N THR A 543 -1.13 -7.29 55.43
CA THR A 543 0.24 -7.20 54.88
C THR A 543 0.98 -8.51 55.12
N ALA A 544 1.40 -9.19 54.05
CA ALA A 544 2.31 -10.33 54.06
C ALA A 544 3.63 -9.93 53.37
N LEU A 545 4.75 -9.98 54.09
CA LEU A 545 6.07 -9.65 53.57
C LEU A 545 7.08 -10.75 53.92
N GLY A 546 7.59 -11.45 52.92
CA GLY A 546 8.48 -12.60 53.05
C GLY A 546 7.96 -13.81 52.26
N ALA A 547 8.84 -14.76 51.98
CA ALA A 547 8.45 -15.99 51.30
C ALA A 547 7.41 -16.75 52.14
N ASP A 548 6.29 -17.14 51.53
CA ASP A 548 5.16 -17.82 52.17
C ASP A 548 4.64 -17.16 53.46
N ALA A 549 4.81 -15.84 53.57
CA ALA A 549 4.19 -15.07 54.65
C ALA A 549 2.66 -15.08 54.48
N ASN A 550 1.95 -15.40 55.56
CA ASN A 550 0.50 -15.64 55.55
C ASN A 550 -0.24 -14.61 56.41
N ALA A 551 -0.92 -13.65 55.78
CA ALA A 551 -1.76 -12.65 56.44
C ALA A 551 -3.22 -12.88 56.04
N LEU A 552 -3.94 -13.72 56.80
CA LEU A 552 -5.23 -14.29 56.37
C LEU A 552 -6.46 -13.51 56.86
N ALA A 553 -6.30 -12.56 57.78
CA ALA A 553 -7.42 -11.86 58.41
C ALA A 553 -7.34 -10.34 58.23
N ASN A 554 -8.47 -9.64 58.43
CA ASN A 554 -8.52 -8.20 58.22
C ASN A 554 -7.55 -7.45 59.14
N GLY A 555 -6.73 -6.57 58.57
CA GLY A 555 -5.70 -5.80 59.27
C GLY A 555 -4.56 -6.65 59.85
N SER A 556 -4.42 -7.93 59.48
CA SER A 556 -3.33 -8.77 59.95
C SER A 556 -2.00 -8.41 59.27
N THR A 557 -0.89 -8.49 59.98
CA THR A 557 0.45 -8.24 59.46
C THR A 557 1.35 -9.44 59.71
N ALA A 558 1.84 -10.08 58.66
CA ALA A 558 2.83 -11.16 58.69
C ALA A 558 4.11 -10.66 58.01
N VAL A 559 5.23 -10.67 58.74
CA VAL A 559 6.55 -10.24 58.22
C VAL A 559 7.61 -11.28 58.57
N GLY A 560 8.26 -11.84 57.57
CA GLY A 560 9.25 -12.92 57.68
C GLY A 560 8.81 -14.16 56.90
N SER A 561 9.80 -14.97 56.50
CA SER A 561 9.52 -16.24 55.82
C SER A 561 8.64 -17.14 56.70
N LEU A 562 7.54 -17.66 56.15
CA LEU A 562 6.57 -18.52 56.84
C LEU A 562 5.86 -17.88 58.06
N ALA A 563 5.95 -16.55 58.24
CA ALA A 563 5.21 -15.86 59.30
C ALA A 563 3.70 -15.99 59.09
N SER A 564 2.92 -16.26 60.14
CA SER A 564 1.49 -16.55 60.04
C SER A 564 0.67 -15.68 60.99
N ALA A 565 -0.11 -14.76 60.43
CA ALA A 565 -1.07 -13.91 61.13
C ALA A 565 -2.49 -14.23 60.65
N THR A 566 -3.15 -15.18 61.32
CA THR A 566 -4.50 -15.65 60.94
C THR A 566 -5.62 -15.01 61.77
N GLY A 567 -5.27 -14.29 62.85
CA GLY A 567 -6.23 -13.57 63.68
C GLY A 567 -6.55 -12.16 63.17
N LEU A 568 -7.76 -11.69 63.46
CA LEU A 568 -8.18 -10.30 63.16
C LEU A 568 -7.22 -9.30 63.83
N ARG A 569 -6.64 -8.38 63.05
CA ARG A 569 -5.64 -7.39 63.51
C ARG A 569 -4.40 -8.00 64.18
N ALA A 570 -4.10 -9.27 63.90
CA ALA A 570 -2.94 -9.96 64.45
C ALA A 570 -1.62 -9.48 63.81
N ILE A 571 -0.53 -9.53 64.57
CA ILE A 571 0.82 -9.15 64.11
C ILE A 571 1.77 -10.34 64.35
N ALA A 572 2.28 -10.93 63.29
CA ALA A 572 3.31 -11.94 63.29
C ALA A 572 4.59 -11.38 62.63
N ILE A 573 5.69 -11.24 63.36
CA ILE A 573 6.96 -10.74 62.82
C ILE A 573 8.09 -11.68 63.22
N GLY A 574 8.61 -12.47 62.30
CA GLY A 574 9.70 -13.42 62.55
C GLY A 574 9.67 -14.57 61.55
N SER A 575 10.86 -14.98 61.10
CA SER A 575 11.01 -16.13 60.20
C SER A 575 11.01 -17.45 60.95
N ASP A 576 10.81 -18.55 60.22
CA ASP A 576 11.20 -19.90 60.65
C ASP A 576 12.70 -19.94 61.02
N GLY A 577 13.00 -20.61 62.13
CA GLY A 577 14.32 -20.79 62.71
C GLY A 577 15.11 -21.98 62.20
N THR A 578 14.89 -22.47 60.96
CA THR A 578 15.65 -23.60 60.37
C THR A 578 15.62 -24.90 61.19
N ASP A 579 14.71 -25.03 62.17
CA ASP A 579 14.62 -26.22 62.99
C ASP A 579 13.71 -27.23 62.30
N SER A 580 14.32 -28.32 61.82
CA SER A 580 13.69 -29.43 61.09
C SER A 580 12.71 -30.27 61.93
N ASP A 581 12.27 -29.77 63.09
CA ASP A 581 11.57 -30.53 64.10
C ASP A 581 10.05 -30.39 63.94
N ALA A 582 9.51 -31.14 62.98
CA ALA A 582 8.23 -31.89 62.99
C ALA A 582 6.92 -31.25 63.54
N MET A 583 6.85 -29.95 63.86
CA MET A 583 5.65 -29.27 64.34
C MET A 583 5.31 -28.02 63.53
N GLY A 584 5.18 -28.21 62.21
CA GLY A 584 4.68 -27.19 61.28
C GLY A 584 5.73 -26.13 60.97
N LYS A 585 5.99 -25.94 59.67
CA LYS A 585 6.88 -24.92 59.11
C LYS A 585 6.28 -23.53 59.30
N PHE A 586 6.20 -23.04 60.53
CA PHE A 586 5.64 -21.71 60.80
C PHE A 586 6.70 -20.86 61.46
N GLY A 587 6.94 -19.66 60.92
CA GLY A 587 7.66 -18.60 61.61
C GLY A 587 6.86 -18.07 62.81
N ALA A 588 6.92 -16.77 63.08
CA ALA A 588 6.06 -16.17 64.11
C ALA A 588 4.58 -16.49 63.83
N ASN A 589 3.82 -16.92 64.83
CA ASN A 589 2.43 -17.34 64.71
C ASN A 589 1.50 -16.56 65.66
N ALA A 590 0.70 -15.68 65.06
CA ALA A 590 -0.32 -14.86 65.71
C ALA A 590 -1.72 -15.28 65.22
N GLY A 591 -2.22 -16.40 65.75
CA GLY A 591 -3.41 -17.06 65.23
C GLY A 591 -4.77 -16.53 65.74
N ASN A 592 -4.76 -15.54 66.64
CA ASN A 592 -5.94 -15.12 67.40
C ASN A 592 -6.19 -13.61 67.32
N VAL A 593 -7.38 -13.15 67.70
CA VAL A 593 -7.75 -11.72 67.56
C VAL A 593 -6.81 -10.87 68.41
N ASP A 594 -6.31 -9.77 67.85
CA ASP A 594 -5.42 -8.84 68.56
C ASP A 594 -4.12 -9.47 69.10
N SER A 595 -3.72 -10.62 68.56
CA SER A 595 -2.49 -11.29 68.99
C SER A 595 -1.24 -10.66 68.38
N ILE A 596 -0.15 -10.62 69.14
CA ILE A 596 1.15 -10.12 68.71
C ILE A 596 2.21 -11.19 68.97
N ALA A 597 2.75 -11.80 67.92
CA ALA A 597 3.87 -12.72 67.98
C ALA A 597 5.08 -12.09 67.26
N ILE A 598 6.15 -11.79 67.96
CA ILE A 598 7.35 -11.17 67.39
C ILE A 598 8.58 -11.96 67.82
N GLY A 599 9.32 -12.49 66.86
CA GLY A 599 10.49 -13.35 67.03
C GLY A 599 10.31 -14.69 66.32
N THR A 600 11.43 -15.31 65.97
CA THR A 600 11.47 -16.66 65.40
C THR A 600 10.69 -17.64 66.27
N ASP A 601 9.70 -18.31 65.68
CA ASP A 601 8.80 -19.28 66.31
C ASP A 601 8.04 -18.76 67.55
N ALA A 602 7.85 -17.43 67.66
CA ALA A 602 6.98 -16.87 68.70
C ALA A 602 5.53 -17.31 68.47
N LEU A 603 4.80 -17.69 69.52
CA LEU A 603 3.48 -18.31 69.41
C LEU A 603 2.46 -17.68 70.36
N VAL A 604 1.32 -17.26 69.81
CA VAL A 604 0.15 -16.84 70.57
C VAL A 604 -1.04 -17.73 70.26
N THR A 605 -1.60 -18.41 71.27
CA THR A 605 -2.69 -19.38 71.09
C THR A 605 -4.06 -18.89 71.59
N ALA A 606 -4.18 -17.62 72.00
CA ALA A 606 -5.43 -17.03 72.48
C ALA A 606 -5.51 -15.53 72.18
N ASP A 607 -6.72 -14.95 72.26
CA ASP A 607 -6.98 -13.53 71.96
C ASP A 607 -6.18 -12.57 72.85
N ASN A 608 -5.81 -11.41 72.30
CA ASN A 608 -5.08 -10.33 72.97
C ASN A 608 -3.72 -10.74 73.56
N GLY A 609 -3.19 -11.92 73.21
CA GLY A 609 -1.91 -12.39 73.71
C GLY A 609 -0.72 -11.68 73.05
N VAL A 610 0.35 -11.47 73.81
CA VAL A 610 1.61 -10.88 73.34
C VAL A 610 2.73 -11.88 73.62
N ALA A 611 3.46 -12.29 72.59
CA ALA A 611 4.67 -13.10 72.65
C ALA A 611 5.79 -12.36 71.92
N LEU A 612 6.79 -11.85 72.65
CA LEU A 612 7.94 -11.12 72.10
C LEU A 612 9.26 -11.80 72.49
N GLY A 613 9.92 -12.39 71.52
CA GLY A 613 11.19 -13.11 71.67
C GLY A 613 11.16 -14.46 70.95
N ARG A 614 12.34 -14.96 70.58
CA ARG A 614 12.47 -16.30 69.99
C ARG A 614 11.79 -17.35 70.89
N THR A 615 10.94 -18.18 70.29
CA THR A 615 10.20 -19.27 70.95
C THR A 615 9.41 -18.85 72.20
N SER A 616 9.05 -17.56 72.29
CA SER A 616 8.17 -17.05 73.36
C SER A 616 6.72 -17.50 73.14
N LYS A 617 5.97 -17.76 74.20
CA LYS A 617 4.63 -18.36 74.12
C LYS A 617 3.63 -17.68 75.05
N SER A 618 2.56 -17.14 74.48
CA SER A 618 1.38 -16.69 75.23
C SER A 618 0.22 -17.66 74.97
N THR A 619 -0.18 -18.42 75.98
CA THR A 619 -1.16 -19.51 75.82
C THR A 619 -2.57 -19.19 76.30
N GLY A 620 -2.78 -18.07 76.97
CA GLY A 620 -4.09 -17.66 77.49
C GLY A 620 -4.46 -16.25 77.05
N THR A 621 -5.76 -15.94 77.12
CA THR A 621 -6.29 -14.65 76.71
C THR A 621 -5.61 -13.52 77.49
N ALA A 622 -5.18 -12.46 76.80
CA ALA A 622 -4.45 -11.33 77.37
C ALA A 622 -3.16 -11.71 78.14
N GLY A 623 -2.54 -12.85 77.82
CA GLY A 623 -1.24 -13.23 78.36
C GLY A 623 -0.09 -12.46 77.71
N VAL A 624 0.89 -12.01 78.48
CA VAL A 624 2.07 -11.27 78.00
C VAL A 624 3.33 -12.09 78.31
N ALA A 625 4.02 -12.57 77.28
CA ALA A 625 5.31 -13.26 77.37
C ALA A 625 6.39 -12.46 76.62
N ILE A 626 7.36 -11.90 77.33
CA ILE A 626 8.44 -11.09 76.76
C ILE A 626 9.79 -11.68 77.17
N GLY A 627 10.55 -12.21 76.21
CA GLY A 627 11.85 -12.82 76.40
C GLY A 627 11.97 -14.15 75.65
N VAL A 628 13.20 -14.57 75.38
CA VAL A 628 13.48 -15.88 74.75
C VAL A 628 12.93 -16.99 75.64
N ASN A 629 12.11 -17.90 75.09
CA ASN A 629 11.41 -18.97 75.83
C ASN A 629 10.52 -18.49 76.99
N ALA A 630 10.07 -17.23 77.03
CA ALA A 630 9.11 -16.79 78.04
C ALA A 630 7.73 -17.44 77.81
N GLN A 631 7.03 -17.85 78.87
CA GLN A 631 5.70 -18.46 78.79
C GLN A 631 4.70 -17.75 79.70
N SER A 632 3.52 -17.41 79.19
CA SER A 632 2.42 -16.82 79.97
C SER A 632 1.08 -17.56 79.73
N GLY A 633 0.28 -17.67 80.79
CA GLY A 633 -1.09 -18.19 80.78
C GLY A 633 -2.17 -17.10 80.62
N LEU A 634 -3.38 -17.38 81.11
CA LEU A 634 -4.54 -16.46 81.05
C LEU A 634 -4.32 -15.22 81.92
N VAL A 635 -4.39 -14.01 81.34
CA VAL A 635 -4.19 -12.71 82.01
C VAL A 635 -2.84 -12.64 82.74
N ALA A 636 -1.88 -13.49 82.37
CA ALA A 636 -0.60 -13.63 83.06
C ALA A 636 0.49 -12.77 82.41
N THR A 637 1.47 -12.33 83.18
CA THR A 637 2.60 -11.52 82.68
C THR A 637 3.93 -12.19 82.99
N ALA A 638 4.62 -12.70 81.98
CA ALA A 638 5.96 -13.26 82.02
C ALA A 638 6.95 -12.34 81.30
N ILE A 639 7.92 -11.76 82.01
CA ILE A 639 8.95 -10.87 81.44
C ILE A 639 10.33 -11.34 81.87
N GLY A 640 11.12 -11.86 80.94
CA GLY A 640 12.47 -12.38 81.15
C GLY A 640 12.74 -13.64 80.32
N GLY A 641 14.01 -13.92 80.03
CA GLY A 641 14.36 -15.18 79.36
C GLY A 641 13.95 -16.39 80.22
N VAL A 642 13.24 -17.35 79.65
CA VAL A 642 12.74 -18.56 80.34
C VAL A 642 11.82 -18.26 81.53
N SER A 643 11.23 -17.06 81.62
CA SER A 643 10.24 -16.77 82.68
C SER A 643 8.93 -17.52 82.41
N ASN A 644 8.31 -18.09 83.44
CA ASN A 644 7.09 -18.89 83.35
C ASN A 644 5.99 -18.35 84.27
N ALA A 645 5.02 -17.63 83.71
CA ALA A 645 3.79 -17.22 84.38
C ALA A 645 2.61 -18.07 83.90
N SER A 646 2.62 -19.39 84.17
CA SER A 646 1.56 -20.31 83.69
C SER A 646 0.25 -20.26 84.49
N GLY A 647 0.27 -19.65 85.68
CA GLY A 647 -0.91 -19.47 86.51
C GLY A 647 -1.89 -18.42 85.96
N ASN A 648 -3.18 -18.54 86.29
CA ASN A 648 -4.17 -17.52 85.94
C ASN A 648 -3.88 -16.20 86.68
N ALA A 649 -3.83 -15.08 85.96
CA ALA A 649 -3.48 -13.77 86.50
C ALA A 649 -2.15 -13.74 87.28
N SER A 650 -1.21 -14.64 86.94
CA SER A 650 0.10 -14.70 87.60
C SER A 650 1.09 -13.73 86.95
N THR A 651 2.11 -13.32 87.71
CA THR A 651 3.16 -12.40 87.24
C THR A 651 4.53 -13.00 87.52
N ALA A 652 5.36 -13.22 86.50
CA ALA A 652 6.74 -13.68 86.61
C ALA A 652 7.69 -12.69 85.91
N VAL A 653 8.44 -11.90 86.66
CA VAL A 653 9.36 -10.88 86.13
C VAL A 653 10.79 -11.20 86.54
N GLY A 654 11.64 -11.57 85.59
CA GLY A 654 13.04 -11.95 85.79
C GLY A 654 13.41 -13.20 84.98
N ARG A 655 14.70 -13.36 84.66
CA ARG A 655 15.19 -14.58 83.99
C ARG A 655 14.90 -15.80 84.87
N GLU A 656 14.25 -16.83 84.32
CA GLU A 656 13.83 -18.05 85.03
C GLU A 656 12.92 -17.78 86.25
N ALA A 657 12.20 -16.65 86.30
CA ALA A 657 11.15 -16.45 87.31
C ALA A 657 9.96 -17.38 87.03
N SER A 658 9.34 -17.95 88.06
CA SER A 658 8.29 -18.96 87.95
C SER A 658 7.10 -18.62 88.85
N ALA A 659 5.93 -18.40 88.26
CA ALA A 659 4.65 -18.14 88.94
C ALA A 659 3.57 -19.03 88.32
N THR A 660 3.45 -20.27 88.82
CA THR A 660 2.66 -21.33 88.16
C THR A 660 1.23 -21.44 88.64
N GLN A 661 0.88 -20.79 89.75
CA GLN A 661 -0.45 -20.84 90.37
C GLN A 661 -1.23 -19.54 90.15
N THR A 662 -2.54 -19.60 90.37
CA THR A 662 -3.43 -18.43 90.26
C THR A 662 -3.02 -17.30 91.20
N ASN A 663 -3.00 -16.06 90.70
CA ASN A 663 -2.61 -14.84 91.41
C ASN A 663 -1.19 -14.87 92.01
N ALA A 664 -0.33 -15.78 91.57
CA ALA A 664 1.05 -15.87 92.05
C ALA A 664 1.92 -14.74 91.45
N THR A 665 2.79 -14.12 92.24
CA THR A 665 3.68 -13.04 91.82
C THR A 665 5.14 -13.38 92.14
N ALA A 666 5.94 -13.70 91.12
CA ALA A 666 7.38 -13.92 91.22
C ALA A 666 8.15 -12.76 90.56
N VAL A 667 8.95 -12.01 91.31
CA VAL A 667 9.75 -10.88 90.80
C VAL A 667 11.20 -11.05 91.22
N GLY A 668 12.08 -11.37 90.28
CA GLY A 668 13.50 -11.58 90.47
C GLY A 668 14.01 -12.80 89.69
N MET A 669 15.31 -12.82 89.37
CA MET A 669 15.93 -13.98 88.74
C MET A 669 15.78 -15.22 89.63
N LEU A 670 15.27 -16.33 89.09
CA LEU A 670 14.98 -17.57 89.82
C LEU A 670 13.94 -17.43 90.96
N ALA A 671 13.15 -16.35 91.01
CA ALA A 671 12.07 -16.23 91.98
C ALA A 671 10.98 -17.28 91.68
N ASN A 672 10.47 -17.97 92.70
CA ASN A 672 9.48 -19.03 92.58
C ASN A 672 8.27 -18.78 93.47
N ALA A 673 7.16 -18.38 92.88
CA ALA A 673 5.85 -18.29 93.53
C ALA A 673 5.02 -19.53 93.16
N GLY A 674 5.20 -20.60 93.93
CA GLY A 674 4.58 -21.91 93.70
C GLY A 674 3.26 -22.14 94.43
N GLY A 675 2.85 -21.25 95.34
CA GLY A 675 1.57 -21.30 96.04
C GLY A 675 0.46 -20.47 95.37
N PHE A 676 -0.81 -20.84 95.57
CA PHE A 676 -1.96 -20.00 95.21
C PHE A 676 -1.86 -18.66 95.96
N GLU A 677 -1.98 -17.52 95.26
CA GLU A 677 -1.77 -16.17 95.82
C GLU A 677 -0.38 -15.97 96.47
N GLY A 678 0.63 -16.77 96.09
CA GLY A 678 2.00 -16.65 96.60
C GLY A 678 2.74 -15.45 96.00
N THR A 679 3.47 -14.70 96.80
CA THR A 679 4.29 -13.54 96.37
C THR A 679 5.75 -13.76 96.71
N ALA A 680 6.62 -13.96 95.71
CA ALA A 680 8.07 -14.11 95.86
C ALA A 680 8.79 -12.92 95.18
N VAL A 681 9.41 -12.03 95.96
CA VAL A 681 10.12 -10.85 95.45
C VAL A 681 11.58 -10.88 95.89
N GLY A 682 12.50 -11.05 94.94
CA GLY A 682 13.95 -11.11 95.15
C GLY A 682 14.58 -12.29 94.42
N LYS A 683 15.89 -12.19 94.11
CA LYS A 683 16.64 -13.28 93.46
C LYS A 683 16.52 -14.57 94.30
N SER A 684 16.09 -15.66 93.67
CA SER A 684 15.93 -16.98 94.31
C SER A 684 15.00 -16.99 95.53
N SER A 685 14.04 -16.06 95.62
CA SER A 685 12.99 -16.10 96.63
C SER A 685 11.99 -17.22 96.32
N VAL A 686 11.39 -17.83 97.35
CA VAL A 686 10.46 -18.96 97.24
C VAL A 686 9.23 -18.71 98.11
N ALA A 687 8.05 -18.71 97.50
CA ALA A 687 6.74 -18.66 98.17
C ALA A 687 5.96 -19.92 97.75
N SER A 688 6.12 -21.01 98.50
CA SER A 688 5.71 -22.36 98.09
C SER A 688 4.34 -22.81 98.60
N ALA A 689 3.80 -22.16 99.65
CA ALA A 689 2.47 -22.45 100.19
C ALA A 689 1.44 -21.36 99.85
N ASN A 690 0.15 -21.66 100.03
CA ASN A 690 -0.94 -20.74 99.67
C ASN A 690 -0.94 -19.48 100.54
N GLY A 691 -1.16 -18.32 99.91
CA GLY A 691 -1.22 -17.00 100.55
C GLY A 691 0.11 -16.53 101.14
N THR A 692 1.24 -17.10 100.72
CA THR A 692 2.56 -16.76 101.29
C THR A 692 3.20 -15.53 100.67
N THR A 693 4.02 -14.82 101.45
CA THR A 693 4.81 -13.68 100.96
C THR A 693 6.28 -13.84 101.35
N ALA A 694 7.19 -13.95 100.37
CA ALA A 694 8.63 -14.01 100.55
C ALA A 694 9.30 -12.80 99.88
N VAL A 695 9.89 -11.89 100.64
CA VAL A 695 10.53 -10.66 100.13
C VAL A 695 11.99 -10.59 100.57
N GLY A 696 12.91 -10.74 99.62
CA GLY A 696 14.36 -10.68 99.82
C GLY A 696 15.11 -11.78 99.04
N ARG A 697 16.42 -11.58 98.84
CA ARG A 697 17.24 -12.58 98.14
C ARG A 697 17.29 -13.87 98.97
N GLY A 698 16.82 -14.98 98.38
CA GLY A 698 16.77 -16.29 99.04
C GLY A 698 15.71 -16.45 100.14
N ALA A 699 14.78 -15.51 100.30
CA ALA A 699 13.69 -15.64 101.28
C ALA A 699 12.78 -16.85 100.94
N ASN A 700 12.32 -17.60 101.93
CA ASN A 700 11.53 -18.81 101.77
C ASN A 700 10.29 -18.81 102.70
N ALA A 701 9.10 -18.62 102.14
CA ALA A 701 7.84 -18.75 102.85
C ALA A 701 7.16 -20.06 102.44
N GLY A 702 7.13 -21.04 103.36
CA GLY A 702 6.64 -22.40 103.13
C GLY A 702 5.45 -22.83 103.99
N GLY A 703 5.07 -22.05 105.00
CA GLY A 703 3.84 -22.29 105.78
C GLY A 703 2.63 -21.54 105.20
N TYR A 704 1.41 -22.05 105.36
CA TYR A 704 0.17 -21.42 104.91
C TYR A 704 0.04 -19.99 105.46
N GLN A 705 -0.24 -19.01 104.60
CA GLN A 705 -0.36 -17.57 104.94
C GLN A 705 0.87 -16.94 105.65
N SER A 706 2.04 -17.59 105.56
CA SER A 706 3.27 -17.12 106.20
C SER A 706 3.95 -15.99 105.42
N THR A 707 4.66 -15.11 106.13
CA THR A 707 5.43 -14.01 105.54
C THR A 707 6.89 -14.09 105.96
N SER A 708 7.82 -14.16 105.01
CA SER A 708 9.28 -14.08 105.21
C SER A 708 9.84 -12.83 104.55
N VAL A 709 10.56 -11.99 105.31
CA VAL A 709 11.18 -10.75 104.79
C VAL A 709 12.64 -10.70 105.22
N GLY A 710 13.55 -10.55 104.25
CA GLY A 710 15.00 -10.43 104.47
C GLY A 710 15.86 -11.35 103.61
N TYR A 711 17.18 -11.25 103.77
CA TYR A 711 18.13 -12.15 103.10
C TYR A 711 18.07 -13.54 103.72
N ALA A 712 17.77 -14.57 102.92
CA ALA A 712 17.66 -15.97 103.35
C ALA A 712 16.73 -16.21 104.56
N ALA A 713 15.72 -15.34 104.75
CA ALA A 713 14.74 -15.47 105.82
C ALA A 713 13.78 -16.63 105.51
N THR A 714 13.46 -17.47 106.50
CA THR A 714 12.56 -18.63 106.31
C THR A 714 11.37 -18.55 107.26
N ALA A 715 10.16 -18.65 106.71
CA ALA A 715 8.92 -18.83 107.46
C ALA A 715 8.32 -20.19 107.11
N ALA A 716 8.53 -21.19 107.97
CA ALA A 716 8.19 -22.60 107.69
C ALA A 716 6.89 -23.07 108.37
N GLN A 717 6.27 -22.25 109.21
CA GLN A 717 5.06 -22.58 109.96
C GLN A 717 3.86 -21.78 109.44
N ASP A 718 2.67 -22.35 109.60
CA ASP A 718 1.40 -21.69 109.27
C ASP A 718 1.16 -20.48 110.18
N ASN A 719 0.43 -19.49 109.67
CA ASN A 719 0.13 -18.23 110.35
C ASN A 719 -1.33 -18.14 110.81
#